data_AF-A0A1X1CVU0-F1
#
_entry.id   AF-A0A1X1CVU0-F1
#
_cell.length_a   1.000
_cell.length_b   1.000
_cell.length_c   1.000
_cell.angle_alpha   90.00
_cell.angle_beta   90.00
_cell.angle_gamma   90.00
#
_symmetry.space_group_name_H-M   'P 1'
#
loop_
_entity.id
_entity.type
_entity.pdbx_description
1 polymer ?
#
loop_
_entity_poly.entity_id
_entity_poly.type
_entity_poly.pdbx_seq_one_letter_code
_entity_poly.pdbx_strand_id
1 'polypeptide(L)'
;MNNSTFLPQSYVEALPLDAAGRARLSDSLQHAQAFHAIHSSLGQDIAASERPDDAPLKSVSSRVQMAWPDSLAEGQQLSKDYLDRTTLKAMPKVKRSLMFPEIWRTNPIARAWDSLRGQKSTPRYATAEEQKTEDKWRHVGSMRRYVLLILTLLQTVIATWYMKTILPYQGWTLLDPIELFNQNWLQSVELILPYILQTGILFLFAILFCWVSAGFWTALMGFLQLLIGRDKYSISYSTNGDEPLNPEHRTALIMPICNEDVERVFAGLRATWESVKRTGNAEHFDVYILSDSYDADIAIAEQKAWMELVRDVGGAGKIFYRRRRRRVKRKSGNIDDFCRRWGSNYSYMVVLDADSVMSGECLTGLVRMMEANPNAGIIQSSPKASGMDTLYARCQQFATRVYGPLFTAGLHFWQLGESHYWGHNAIIRVQPFIEHCALAPLPGEGSFAGSILSHDFVEAALMRRAGWGVWIAYDLPGSYEELPPNLLDELKRDRRWCHGNLMNFRLFLVKGMHPVHRAVFLTGVMSYLSAPLWFMFLALSTALQVVHTLMEPTYFLQPRQLFPVWPQWRPDLAIALFSTTLVLLFLPKLLSVVLIWFKGAKSYGGAIRLFCSLILEMLFSVLLAPVRMLFHTVFVVSAFLGWEVVWNSPQRDDDATPWSEAFRRHGSQMLLGIVWAGGMGLLDLNFLWWLSPIVFSLILSPFVSVMSSRATIGQKSKNAKLFLIPEEYDPPKELIDTDNYLQLNRERALKNGFMHALFNPAFNALATAMATSRHKQSTLLDHARDRRVDQALSDAPEKLNREQRLQLISDPVVLARVHSRLWESADKYHQWVESYQKLKLNPEALPQR
;
A
#
# COMPACT_ATOMS: atom_id res chain seq x y z
N MET A 1 -22.04 27.49 43.24
CA MET A 1 -20.75 28.19 43.12
C MET A 1 -19.67 27.14 42.92
N ASN A 2 -19.42 26.73 41.68
CA ASN A 2 -18.28 25.88 41.33
C ASN A 2 -17.08 26.82 41.18
N ASN A 3 -16.09 26.71 42.06
CA ASN A 3 -14.83 27.44 41.89
C ASN A 3 -14.20 26.99 40.56
N SER A 4 -13.97 27.95 39.66
CA SER A 4 -13.26 27.74 38.39
C SER A 4 -11.95 26.99 38.65
N THR A 5 -11.84 25.79 38.09
CA THR A 5 -10.63 24.92 38.21
C THR A 5 -9.53 25.34 37.24
N PHE A 6 -9.82 26.28 36.33
CA PHE A 6 -8.85 26.85 35.38
C PHE A 6 -8.47 28.25 35.84
N LEU A 7 -7.68 28.29 36.90
CA LEU A 7 -7.05 29.51 37.41
C LEU A 7 -5.65 29.66 36.81
N PRO A 8 -5.11 30.88 36.70
CA PRO A 8 -3.71 31.11 36.33
C PRO A 8 -2.71 30.25 37.14
N GLN A 9 -3.05 29.92 38.40
CA GLN A 9 -2.25 29.03 39.25
C GLN A 9 -2.17 27.60 38.71
N SER A 10 -3.29 27.05 38.24
CA SER A 10 -3.34 25.73 37.60
C SER A 10 -2.55 25.68 36.29
N TYR A 11 -2.41 26.81 35.59
CA TYR A 11 -1.54 26.93 34.42
C TYR A 11 -0.07 26.73 34.81
N VAL A 12 0.37 27.41 35.88
CA VAL A 12 1.74 27.31 36.40
C VAL A 12 2.05 25.91 36.90
N GLU A 13 1.07 25.24 37.52
CA GLU A 13 1.19 23.84 37.94
C GLU A 13 1.33 22.87 36.76
N ALA A 14 0.64 23.14 35.66
CA ALA A 14 0.70 22.34 34.43
C ALA A 14 1.97 22.57 33.60
N LEU A 15 2.74 23.65 33.86
CA LEU A 15 4.04 23.87 33.23
C LEU A 15 5.09 22.93 33.84
N PRO A 16 6.00 22.38 33.03
CA PRO A 16 7.09 21.53 33.51
C PRO A 16 8.22 22.35 34.16
N LEU A 17 7.89 23.15 35.19
CA LEU A 17 8.82 24.01 35.93
C LEU A 17 9.37 23.33 37.19
N ASP A 18 10.64 23.61 37.49
CA ASP A 18 11.26 23.35 38.79
C ASP A 18 10.71 24.30 39.87
N ALA A 19 11.08 24.07 41.13
CA ALA A 19 10.59 24.87 42.25
C ALA A 19 10.96 26.36 42.12
N ALA A 20 12.15 26.66 41.58
CA ALA A 20 12.61 28.02 41.34
C ALA A 20 11.86 28.71 40.18
N GLY A 21 11.53 27.98 39.12
CA GLY A 21 10.70 28.45 38.01
C GLY A 21 9.27 28.78 38.45
N ARG A 22 8.68 27.95 39.33
CA ARG A 22 7.35 28.23 39.91
C ARG A 22 7.36 29.47 40.79
N ALA A 23 8.39 29.65 41.62
CA ALA A 23 8.55 30.84 42.45
C ALA A 23 8.69 32.12 41.61
N ARG A 24 9.39 32.08 40.47
CA ARG A 24 9.50 33.25 39.56
C ARG A 24 8.16 33.70 38.97
N LEU A 25 7.18 32.80 38.85
CA LEU A 25 5.86 33.12 38.30
C LEU A 25 4.83 33.52 39.36
N SER A 26 5.15 33.42 40.67
CA SER A 26 4.20 33.78 41.73
C SER A 26 3.80 35.25 41.68
N ASP A 27 4.73 36.13 41.30
CA ASP A 27 4.46 37.57 41.19
C ASP A 27 3.54 37.89 40.00
N SER A 28 3.62 37.08 38.94
CA SER A 28 2.72 37.20 37.78
C SER A 28 1.28 36.80 38.11
N LEU A 29 1.07 35.92 39.10
CA LEU A 29 -0.26 35.50 39.55
C LEU A 29 -1.04 36.61 40.26
N GLN A 30 -0.36 37.64 40.77
CA GLN A 30 -0.98 38.77 41.48
C GLN A 30 -1.53 39.86 40.53
N HIS A 31 -1.26 39.74 39.22
CA HIS A 31 -1.69 40.72 38.23
C HIS A 31 -3.16 40.52 37.81
N ALA A 32 -3.87 41.62 37.52
CA ALA A 32 -5.26 41.56 37.04
C ALA A 32 -5.39 40.82 35.68
N GLN A 33 -4.33 40.81 34.87
CA GLN A 33 -4.18 40.00 33.66
C GLN A 33 -3.10 38.92 33.87
N ALA A 34 -3.24 38.13 34.93
CA ALA A 34 -2.25 37.14 35.35
C ALA A 34 -1.81 36.21 34.20
N PHE A 35 -2.72 35.78 33.33
CA PHE A 35 -2.39 34.90 32.20
C PHE A 35 -1.43 35.58 31.19
N HIS A 36 -1.70 36.82 30.79
CA HIS A 36 -0.80 37.62 29.94
C HIS A 36 0.55 37.89 30.62
N ALA A 37 0.54 38.21 31.92
CA ALA A 37 1.75 38.46 32.70
C ALA A 37 2.65 37.21 32.80
N ILE A 38 2.06 36.03 33.03
CA ILE A 38 2.76 34.74 33.02
C ILE A 38 3.50 34.54 31.70
N HIS A 39 2.82 34.73 30.56
CA HIS A 39 3.43 34.54 29.25
C HIS A 39 4.56 35.55 28.95
N SER A 40 4.41 36.79 29.40
CA SER A 40 5.44 37.83 29.26
C SER A 40 6.66 37.58 30.15
N SER A 41 6.47 36.93 31.31
CA SER A 41 7.55 36.51 32.22
C SER A 41 8.25 35.24 31.72
N LEU A 42 7.49 34.31 31.13
CA LEU A 42 8.01 33.04 30.64
C LEU A 42 8.96 33.18 29.43
N GLY A 43 8.79 34.19 28.58
CA GLY A 43 9.61 34.34 27.39
C GLY A 43 9.48 35.70 26.71
N GLN A 44 10.36 35.92 25.73
CA GLN A 44 10.44 37.16 24.94
C GLN A 44 10.27 36.88 23.43
N ASP A 45 9.53 35.82 23.08
CA ASP A 45 9.23 35.53 21.68
C ASP A 45 8.33 36.60 21.08
N ILE A 46 8.34 36.70 19.74
CA ILE A 46 7.55 37.69 19.01
C ILE A 46 6.11 37.18 18.84
N ALA A 47 5.16 37.96 19.35
CA ALA A 47 3.74 37.74 19.13
C ALA A 47 3.27 38.26 17.77
N ALA A 48 2.08 37.83 17.34
CA ALA A 48 1.49 38.33 16.09
C ALA A 48 0.98 39.78 16.21
N SER A 49 0.59 40.19 17.41
CA SER A 49 0.19 41.56 17.75
C SER A 49 0.30 41.77 19.27
N GLU A 50 0.11 43.00 19.74
CA GLU A 50 0.02 43.33 21.18
C GLU A 50 -1.33 42.98 21.81
N ARG A 51 -2.19 42.22 21.11
CA ARG A 51 -3.46 41.78 21.68
C ARG A 51 -3.22 40.81 22.84
N PRO A 52 -4.00 40.91 23.94
CA PRO A 52 -3.92 39.96 25.06
C PRO A 52 -4.07 38.50 24.60
N ASP A 53 -5.02 38.22 23.69
CA ASP A 53 -5.24 36.86 23.18
C ASP A 53 -4.00 36.25 22.49
N ASP A 54 -3.05 37.05 22.01
CA ASP A 54 -1.82 36.59 21.33
C ASP A 54 -0.68 36.30 22.33
N ALA A 55 -0.88 36.50 23.64
CA ALA A 55 0.15 36.33 24.68
C ALA A 55 0.89 34.98 24.65
N PRO A 56 0.23 33.82 24.39
CA PRO A 56 0.92 32.54 24.37
C PRO A 56 2.04 32.44 23.34
N LEU A 57 2.01 33.28 22.30
CA LEU A 57 3.07 33.38 21.30
C LEU A 57 4.38 33.92 21.88
N LYS A 58 4.33 34.69 22.98
CA LYS A 58 5.52 35.30 23.63
C LYS A 58 6.38 34.28 24.40
N SER A 59 5.89 33.07 24.65
CA SER A 59 6.62 32.06 25.42
C SER A 59 6.70 30.67 24.78
N VAL A 60 6.59 30.59 23.45
CA VAL A 60 6.61 29.29 22.73
C VAL A 60 7.94 28.57 22.92
N SER A 61 9.07 29.25 22.66
CA SER A 61 10.43 28.70 22.79
C SER A 61 10.68 28.16 24.19
N SER A 62 10.39 28.98 25.19
CA SER A 62 10.53 28.68 26.61
C SER A 62 9.70 27.45 27.01
N ARG A 63 8.41 27.41 26.66
CA ARG A 63 7.54 26.27 26.99
C ARG A 63 7.96 24.98 26.28
N VAL A 64 8.40 25.05 25.02
CA VAL A 64 8.95 23.88 24.31
C VAL A 64 10.25 23.41 24.96
N GLN A 65 11.14 24.33 25.33
CA GLN A 65 12.41 24.01 25.98
C GLN A 65 12.23 23.38 27.36
N MET A 66 11.24 23.83 28.13
CA MET A 66 10.89 23.22 29.42
C MET A 66 10.34 21.79 29.24
N ALA A 67 9.59 21.54 28.18
CA ALA A 67 8.94 20.25 27.96
C ALA A 67 9.84 19.22 27.25
N TRP A 68 10.72 19.67 26.35
CA TRP A 68 11.62 18.81 25.56
C TRP A 68 13.03 19.42 25.44
N PRO A 69 13.77 19.57 26.56
CA PRO A 69 15.09 20.20 26.54
C PRO A 69 16.07 19.46 25.62
N ASP A 70 16.08 18.13 25.67
CA ASP A 70 17.01 17.27 24.93
C ASP A 70 16.69 17.15 23.44
N SER A 71 15.42 17.33 23.05
CA SER A 71 15.02 17.27 21.63
C SER A 71 15.49 18.50 20.84
N LEU A 72 15.81 19.61 21.52
CA LEU A 72 16.12 20.88 20.86
C LEU A 72 17.56 21.03 20.39
N ALA A 73 18.45 20.08 20.70
CA ALA A 73 19.88 20.11 20.38
C ALA A 73 20.50 21.47 20.75
N GLU A 74 20.45 21.84 22.03
CA GLU A 74 20.95 23.13 22.55
C GLU A 74 20.32 24.36 21.86
N GLY A 75 19.05 24.24 21.45
CA GLY A 75 18.29 25.31 20.80
C GLY A 75 18.47 25.39 19.28
N GLN A 76 19.31 24.55 18.66
CA GLN A 76 19.51 24.53 17.21
C GLN A 76 18.25 24.15 16.42
N GLN A 77 17.28 23.49 17.07
CA GLN A 77 15.98 23.21 16.47
C GLN A 77 15.01 24.40 16.49
N LEU A 78 15.25 25.43 17.28
CA LEU A 78 14.41 26.63 17.26
C LEU A 78 14.73 27.47 16.02
N SER A 79 13.69 28.03 15.42
CA SER A 79 13.79 28.89 14.25
C SER A 79 12.73 29.99 14.31
N LYS A 80 12.73 30.84 13.29
CA LYS A 80 11.77 31.93 13.15
C LYS A 80 11.06 31.85 11.81
N ASP A 81 9.77 32.17 11.79
CA ASP A 81 9.05 32.35 10.54
C ASP A 81 9.32 33.74 9.92
N TYR A 82 8.61 34.05 8.82
CA TYR A 82 8.79 35.30 8.07
C TYR A 82 8.27 36.56 8.81
N LEU A 83 7.60 36.42 9.96
CA LEU A 83 7.25 37.51 10.87
C LEU A 83 7.99 37.36 12.22
N ASP A 84 9.13 36.68 12.19
CA ASP A 84 10.01 36.46 13.33
C ASP A 84 9.40 35.70 14.53
N ARG A 85 8.26 35.01 14.33
CA ARG A 85 7.65 34.19 15.37
C ARG A 85 8.40 32.87 15.53
N THR A 86 8.48 32.38 16.76
CA THR A 86 9.15 31.11 17.08
C THR A 86 8.49 29.94 16.38
N THR A 87 9.33 29.10 15.75
CA THR A 87 8.96 27.86 15.09
C THR A 87 9.99 26.77 15.38
N LEU A 88 9.66 25.53 15.08
CA LEU A 88 10.64 24.43 15.06
C LEU A 88 11.16 24.20 13.64
N LYS A 89 12.46 23.92 13.54
CA LYS A 89 13.18 23.54 12.32
C LYS A 89 12.87 22.09 11.94
N ALA A 90 11.59 21.80 11.74
CA ALA A 90 11.10 20.47 11.41
C ALA A 90 11.48 20.02 9.98
N MET A 91 11.88 20.95 9.11
CA MET A 91 12.30 20.71 7.73
C MET A 91 13.53 21.55 7.38
N PRO A 92 14.40 21.09 6.46
CA PRO A 92 15.50 21.90 5.97
C PRO A 92 15.02 23.02 5.06
N LYS A 93 15.94 23.96 4.74
CA LYS A 93 15.66 25.06 3.80
C LYS A 93 15.21 24.50 2.44
N VAL A 94 14.16 25.11 1.90
CA VAL A 94 13.56 24.68 0.63
C VAL A 94 14.48 25.05 -0.54
N LYS A 95 14.80 24.07 -1.39
CA LYS A 95 15.48 24.24 -2.68
C LYS A 95 14.54 23.78 -3.79
N ARG A 96 13.83 24.75 -4.39
CA ARG A 96 12.74 24.46 -5.33
C ARG A 96 13.24 23.84 -6.63
N SER A 97 12.55 22.80 -7.08
CA SER A 97 12.76 22.13 -8.37
C SER A 97 11.49 22.18 -9.21
N LEU A 98 11.65 22.34 -10.52
CA LEU A 98 10.54 22.29 -11.46
C LEU A 98 10.21 20.83 -11.76
N MET A 99 8.96 20.45 -11.52
CA MET A 99 8.43 19.12 -11.81
C MET A 99 7.09 19.35 -12.49
N PHE A 100 6.98 19.09 -13.79
CA PHE A 100 5.73 19.31 -14.53
C PHE A 100 5.35 18.05 -15.29
N PRO A 101 4.08 17.64 -15.23
CA PRO A 101 3.67 16.44 -15.91
C PRO A 101 3.58 16.68 -17.42
N GLU A 102 4.04 15.71 -18.20
CA GLU A 102 3.74 15.66 -19.61
C GLU A 102 2.28 15.27 -19.83
N ILE A 103 1.61 15.92 -20.78
CA ILE A 103 0.21 15.64 -21.10
C ILE A 103 0.11 14.26 -21.77
N TRP A 104 -0.83 13.44 -21.29
CA TRP A 104 -1.12 12.13 -21.88
C TRP A 104 -1.65 12.27 -23.32
N ARG A 105 -0.87 11.80 -24.31
CA ARG A 105 -1.32 11.70 -25.71
C ARG A 105 -1.75 10.26 -26.03
N THR A 106 -3.05 10.00 -25.93
CA THR A 106 -3.65 8.66 -26.14
C THR A 106 -4.11 8.39 -27.58
N ASN A 107 -4.39 9.41 -28.38
CA ASN A 107 -4.94 9.25 -29.73
C ASN A 107 -3.91 8.65 -30.73
N PRO A 108 -4.18 7.46 -31.33
CA PRO A 108 -3.26 6.81 -32.27
C PRO A 108 -3.12 7.55 -33.61
N ILE A 109 -4.11 8.33 -34.05
CA ILE A 109 -4.07 9.08 -35.32
C ILE A 109 -3.15 10.30 -35.18
N ALA A 110 -3.31 11.06 -34.09
CA ALA A 110 -2.41 12.18 -33.76
C ALA A 110 -0.94 11.71 -33.65
N ARG A 111 -0.72 10.47 -33.19
CA ARG A 111 0.61 9.85 -33.10
C ARG A 111 1.23 9.58 -34.47
N ALA A 112 0.47 9.01 -35.41
CA ALA A 112 0.97 8.74 -36.76
C ALA A 112 1.37 10.05 -37.44
N TRP A 113 0.56 11.10 -37.25
CA TRP A 113 0.82 12.44 -37.77
C TRP A 113 2.08 13.09 -37.20
N ASP A 114 2.30 13.01 -35.87
CA ASP A 114 3.52 13.55 -35.24
C ASP A 114 4.78 12.77 -35.62
N SER A 115 4.66 11.45 -35.83
CA SER A 115 5.77 10.61 -36.29
C SER A 115 6.20 10.96 -37.72
N LEU A 116 5.23 11.31 -38.57
CA LEU A 116 5.48 11.83 -39.92
C LEU A 116 6.15 13.21 -39.89
N ARG A 117 5.94 14.01 -38.84
CA ARG A 117 6.59 15.33 -38.62
C ARG A 117 7.99 15.26 -37.99
N GLY A 118 8.56 14.07 -37.80
CA GLY A 118 9.96 13.93 -37.39
C GLY A 118 10.25 14.12 -35.90
N GLN A 119 9.25 14.27 -35.02
CA GLN A 119 9.47 14.28 -33.57
C GLN A 119 9.70 12.85 -33.06
N LYS A 120 10.93 12.36 -33.17
CA LYS A 120 11.41 11.16 -32.48
C LYS A 120 11.93 11.53 -31.10
N SER A 121 11.49 10.80 -30.07
CA SER A 121 12.12 10.84 -28.75
C SER A 121 13.54 10.29 -28.91
N THR A 122 14.55 11.13 -28.65
CA THR A 122 15.96 10.72 -28.70
C THR A 122 16.31 9.96 -27.43
N PRO A 123 16.78 8.71 -27.50
CA PRO A 123 17.28 8.02 -26.32
C PRO A 123 18.57 8.70 -25.82
N ARG A 124 18.65 8.88 -24.49
CA ARG A 124 19.78 9.52 -23.79
C ARG A 124 20.84 8.46 -23.51
N TYR A 125 21.79 8.28 -24.42
CA TYR A 125 23.03 7.57 -24.14
C TYR A 125 24.15 8.60 -24.05
N ALA A 126 24.87 8.65 -22.91
CA ALA A 126 26.00 9.56 -22.78
C ALA A 126 27.20 9.06 -23.61
N THR A 127 27.31 7.73 -23.82
CA THR A 127 28.32 7.11 -24.67
C THR A 127 27.77 5.96 -25.52
N ALA A 128 28.43 5.66 -26.65
CA ALA A 128 28.08 4.53 -27.53
C ALA A 128 28.31 3.15 -26.87
N GLU A 129 29.14 3.08 -25.83
CA GLU A 129 29.46 1.85 -25.09
C GLU A 129 28.37 1.51 -24.05
N GLU A 130 27.82 2.53 -23.37
CA GLU A 130 26.62 2.40 -22.54
C GLU A 130 25.43 1.92 -23.37
N GLN A 131 25.25 2.48 -24.57
CA GLN A 131 24.21 2.06 -25.50
C GLN A 131 24.36 0.59 -25.88
N LYS A 132 25.57 0.14 -26.27
CA LYS A 132 25.83 -1.27 -26.60
C LYS A 132 25.59 -2.20 -25.42
N THR A 133 25.92 -1.79 -24.20
CA THR A 133 25.73 -2.61 -23.01
C THR A 133 24.24 -2.73 -22.65
N GLU A 134 23.47 -1.65 -22.81
CA GLU A 134 22.02 -1.70 -22.61
C GLU A 134 21.33 -2.54 -23.69
N ASP A 135 21.73 -2.40 -24.95
CA ASP A 135 21.17 -3.16 -26.07
C ASP A 135 21.40 -4.68 -25.92
N LYS A 136 22.53 -5.10 -25.32
CA LYS A 136 22.83 -6.51 -25.04
C LYS A 136 21.78 -7.16 -24.11
N TRP A 137 21.52 -6.58 -22.93
CA TRP A 137 20.54 -7.19 -22.01
C TRP A 137 19.11 -7.01 -22.52
N ARG A 138 18.80 -5.93 -23.26
CA ARG A 138 17.50 -5.73 -23.92
C ARG A 138 17.20 -6.80 -24.96
N HIS A 139 18.19 -7.18 -25.76
CA HIS A 139 18.05 -8.27 -26.74
C HIS A 139 17.76 -9.60 -26.04
N VAL A 140 18.53 -9.91 -24.98
CA VAL A 140 18.34 -11.12 -24.18
C VAL A 140 16.96 -11.14 -23.51
N GLY A 141 16.54 -10.03 -22.89
CA GLY A 141 15.21 -9.89 -22.29
C GLY A 141 14.10 -10.08 -23.31
N SER A 142 14.23 -9.50 -24.51
CA SER A 142 13.26 -9.67 -25.60
C SER A 142 13.15 -11.11 -26.07
N MET A 143 14.29 -11.78 -26.29
CA MET A 143 14.33 -13.21 -26.65
C MET A 143 13.64 -14.06 -25.59
N ARG A 144 13.97 -13.87 -24.30
CA ARG A 144 13.37 -14.60 -23.18
C ARG A 144 11.84 -14.41 -23.17
N ARG A 145 11.33 -13.20 -23.38
CA ARG A 145 9.89 -12.94 -23.46
C ARG A 145 9.20 -13.62 -24.64
N TYR A 146 9.83 -13.67 -25.81
CA TYR A 146 9.29 -14.44 -26.94
C TYR A 146 9.23 -15.93 -26.64
N VAL A 147 10.24 -16.48 -25.97
CA VAL A 147 10.23 -17.87 -25.49
C VAL A 147 9.05 -18.11 -24.54
N LEU A 148 8.85 -17.23 -23.55
CA LEU A 148 7.69 -17.32 -22.64
C LEU A 148 6.36 -17.27 -23.41
N LEU A 149 6.23 -16.35 -24.38
CA LEU A 149 5.02 -16.23 -25.18
C LEU A 149 4.75 -17.49 -26.02
N ILE A 150 5.78 -18.05 -26.66
CA ILE A 150 5.64 -19.28 -27.47
C ILE A 150 5.25 -20.45 -26.58
N LEU A 151 5.91 -20.63 -25.44
CA LEU A 151 5.60 -21.71 -24.49
C LEU A 151 4.16 -21.62 -23.98
N THR A 152 3.70 -20.43 -23.61
CA THR A 152 2.35 -20.22 -23.10
C THR A 152 1.28 -20.44 -24.16
N LEU A 153 1.48 -19.91 -25.37
CA LEU A 153 0.55 -20.10 -26.48
C LEU A 153 0.48 -21.56 -26.94
N LEU A 154 1.63 -22.21 -27.12
CA LEU A 154 1.68 -23.63 -27.51
C LEU A 154 0.94 -24.51 -26.50
N GLN A 155 1.22 -24.33 -25.22
CA GLN A 155 0.57 -25.08 -24.15
C GLN A 155 -0.94 -24.83 -24.10
N THR A 156 -1.36 -23.57 -24.34
CA THR A 156 -2.79 -23.18 -24.38
C THR A 156 -3.51 -23.80 -25.56
N VAL A 157 -2.89 -23.80 -26.76
CA VAL A 157 -3.47 -24.41 -27.95
C VAL A 157 -3.68 -25.90 -27.73
N ILE A 158 -2.69 -26.60 -27.18
CA ILE A 158 -2.78 -28.03 -26.86
C ILE A 158 -3.91 -28.27 -25.84
N ALA A 159 -3.93 -27.54 -24.73
CA ALA A 159 -4.96 -27.70 -23.70
C ALA A 159 -6.38 -27.39 -24.21
N THR A 160 -6.52 -26.34 -25.03
CA THR A 160 -7.82 -25.96 -25.62
C THR A 160 -8.30 -27.00 -26.62
N TRP A 161 -7.38 -27.60 -27.38
CA TRP A 161 -7.68 -28.72 -28.26
C TRP A 161 -8.18 -29.93 -27.47
N TYR A 162 -7.52 -30.30 -26.37
CA TYR A 162 -8.01 -31.35 -25.46
C TYR A 162 -9.39 -31.00 -24.88
N MET A 163 -9.59 -29.77 -24.39
CA MET A 163 -10.89 -29.31 -23.88
C MET A 163 -12.00 -29.44 -24.93
N LYS A 164 -11.71 -29.07 -26.19
CA LYS A 164 -12.65 -29.24 -27.32
C LYS A 164 -13.03 -30.72 -27.52
N THR A 165 -12.09 -31.65 -27.34
CA THR A 165 -12.36 -33.09 -27.49
C THR A 165 -13.15 -33.70 -26.31
N ILE A 166 -13.17 -33.04 -25.15
CA ILE A 166 -13.92 -33.48 -23.96
C ILE A 166 -15.38 -33.02 -24.03
N LEU A 167 -15.62 -31.83 -24.58
CA LEU A 167 -16.96 -31.25 -24.65
C LEU A 167 -17.85 -32.01 -25.67
N PRO A 168 -19.15 -32.18 -25.35
CA PRO A 168 -20.00 -33.16 -26.03
C PRO A 168 -20.37 -32.81 -27.49
N TYR A 169 -20.37 -31.53 -27.89
CA TYR A 169 -20.85 -31.10 -29.21
C TYR A 169 -19.70 -30.95 -30.22
N GLN A 170 -19.77 -31.66 -31.36
CA GLN A 170 -18.69 -31.80 -32.33
C GLN A 170 -18.62 -30.65 -33.36
N GLY A 171 -18.53 -29.40 -32.88
CA GLY A 171 -18.25 -28.21 -33.69
C GLY A 171 -19.40 -27.69 -34.57
N TRP A 172 -19.30 -26.43 -35.01
CA TRP A 172 -20.35 -25.72 -35.76
C TRP A 172 -20.59 -26.23 -37.19
N THR A 173 -19.67 -27.04 -37.74
CA THR A 173 -19.69 -27.50 -39.14
C THR A 173 -20.86 -28.43 -39.46
N LEU A 174 -21.52 -28.97 -38.43
CA LEU A 174 -22.65 -29.89 -38.58
C LEU A 174 -24.00 -29.16 -38.64
N LEU A 175 -24.04 -27.86 -38.35
CA LEU A 175 -25.24 -27.04 -38.40
C LEU A 175 -25.40 -26.41 -39.79
N ASP A 176 -26.56 -26.59 -40.43
CA ASP A 176 -26.88 -25.93 -41.70
C ASP A 176 -27.46 -24.52 -41.43
N PRO A 177 -26.81 -23.42 -41.87
CA PRO A 177 -27.31 -22.07 -41.69
C PRO A 177 -28.69 -21.83 -42.33
N ILE A 178 -28.98 -22.50 -43.46
CA ILE A 178 -30.22 -22.26 -44.23
C ILE A 178 -31.42 -22.87 -43.49
N GLU A 179 -31.24 -24.01 -42.84
CA GLU A 179 -32.31 -24.62 -42.03
C GLU A 179 -32.59 -23.84 -40.75
N LEU A 180 -31.55 -23.29 -40.11
CA LEU A 180 -31.69 -22.43 -38.93
C LEU A 180 -32.55 -21.18 -39.20
N PHE A 181 -32.54 -20.65 -40.43
CA PHE A 181 -33.40 -19.53 -40.80
C PHE A 181 -34.83 -19.93 -41.15
N ASN A 182 -35.05 -21.19 -41.55
CA ASN A 182 -36.36 -21.69 -41.99
C ASN A 182 -37.16 -22.38 -40.86
N GLN A 183 -36.51 -22.71 -39.74
CA GLN A 183 -37.15 -23.31 -38.57
C GLN A 183 -37.79 -22.26 -37.65
N ASN A 184 -38.68 -22.70 -36.75
CA ASN A 184 -39.23 -21.83 -35.71
C ASN A 184 -38.10 -21.25 -34.85
N TRP A 185 -38.24 -19.99 -34.45
CA TRP A 185 -37.19 -19.27 -33.70
C TRP A 185 -36.82 -19.98 -32.38
N LEU A 186 -37.79 -20.57 -31.67
CA LEU A 186 -37.56 -21.33 -30.43
C LEU A 186 -36.70 -22.58 -30.67
N GLN A 187 -37.03 -23.36 -31.71
CA GLN A 187 -36.29 -24.58 -32.06
C GLN A 187 -34.87 -24.25 -32.53
N SER A 188 -34.72 -23.16 -33.27
CA SER A 188 -33.41 -22.66 -33.70
C SER A 188 -32.56 -22.27 -32.50
N VAL A 189 -33.14 -21.59 -31.50
CA VAL A 189 -32.46 -21.24 -30.24
C VAL A 189 -32.07 -22.49 -29.46
N GLU A 190 -32.97 -23.46 -29.31
CA GLU A 190 -32.71 -24.73 -28.62
C GLU A 190 -31.56 -25.52 -29.26
N LEU A 191 -31.49 -25.54 -30.59
CA LEU A 191 -30.45 -26.24 -31.34
C LEU A 191 -29.07 -25.58 -31.20
N ILE A 192 -28.99 -24.24 -31.25
CA ILE A 192 -27.71 -23.52 -31.23
C ILE A 192 -27.21 -23.23 -29.81
N LEU A 193 -28.09 -23.17 -28.81
CA LEU A 193 -27.75 -22.80 -27.43
C LEU A 193 -26.58 -23.63 -26.85
N PRO A 194 -26.56 -24.98 -26.96
CA PRO A 194 -25.43 -25.76 -26.46
C PRO A 194 -24.10 -25.44 -27.17
N TYR A 195 -24.13 -25.15 -28.48
CA TYR A 195 -22.95 -24.77 -29.26
C TYR A 195 -22.42 -23.39 -28.87
N ILE A 196 -23.31 -22.43 -28.59
CA ILE A 196 -22.95 -21.10 -28.10
C ILE A 196 -22.29 -21.21 -26.72
N LEU A 197 -22.92 -21.93 -25.79
CA LEU A 197 -22.39 -22.16 -24.45
C LEU A 197 -21.02 -22.84 -24.51
N GLN A 198 -20.88 -23.90 -25.31
CA GLN A 198 -19.62 -24.62 -25.48
C GLN A 198 -18.51 -23.72 -26.05
N THR A 199 -18.84 -22.90 -27.05
CA THR A 199 -17.87 -21.97 -27.66
C THR A 199 -17.42 -20.91 -26.66
N GLY A 200 -18.35 -20.38 -25.87
CA GLY A 200 -18.05 -19.48 -24.76
C GLY A 200 -17.11 -20.10 -23.74
N ILE A 201 -17.38 -21.34 -23.33
CA ILE A 201 -16.53 -22.12 -22.40
C ILE A 201 -15.12 -22.29 -22.99
N LEU A 202 -14.98 -22.70 -24.26
CA LEU A 202 -13.68 -22.89 -24.91
C LEU A 202 -12.88 -21.58 -25.01
N PHE A 203 -13.54 -20.48 -25.34
CA PHE A 203 -12.91 -19.17 -25.42
C PHE A 203 -12.41 -18.71 -24.05
N LEU A 204 -13.25 -18.81 -23.01
CA LEU A 204 -12.86 -18.48 -21.64
C LEU A 204 -11.74 -19.40 -21.14
N PHE A 205 -11.84 -20.71 -21.41
CA PHE A 205 -10.82 -21.69 -21.06
C PHE A 205 -9.47 -21.32 -21.66
N ALA A 206 -9.40 -20.97 -22.96
CA ALA A 206 -8.16 -20.60 -23.61
C ALA A 206 -7.49 -19.38 -22.93
N ILE A 207 -8.26 -18.34 -22.61
CA ILE A 207 -7.75 -17.14 -21.92
C ILE A 207 -7.26 -17.48 -20.51
N LEU A 208 -8.08 -18.20 -19.74
CA LEU A 208 -7.77 -18.54 -18.34
C LEU A 208 -6.58 -19.50 -18.26
N PHE A 209 -6.51 -20.48 -19.15
CA PHE A 209 -5.40 -21.42 -19.21
C PHE A 209 -4.10 -20.75 -19.65
N CYS A 210 -4.16 -19.81 -20.61
CA CYS A 210 -3.01 -18.99 -20.99
C CYS A 210 -2.44 -18.22 -19.79
N TRP A 211 -3.32 -17.67 -18.94
CA TRP A 211 -2.92 -16.97 -17.73
C TRP A 211 -2.22 -17.91 -16.72
N VAL A 212 -2.81 -19.09 -16.47
CA VAL A 212 -2.22 -20.12 -15.58
C VAL A 212 -0.85 -20.58 -16.10
N SER A 213 -0.75 -20.83 -17.41
CA SER A 213 0.50 -21.23 -18.05
C SER A 213 1.60 -20.18 -17.90
N ALA A 214 1.28 -18.88 -18.07
CA ALA A 214 2.24 -17.81 -17.89
C ALA A 214 2.81 -17.76 -16.45
N GLY A 215 1.94 -17.94 -15.45
CA GLY A 215 2.36 -18.06 -14.05
C GLY A 215 3.27 -19.27 -13.80
N PHE A 216 2.92 -20.43 -14.35
CA PHE A 216 3.69 -21.66 -14.23
C PHE A 216 5.12 -21.51 -14.76
N TRP A 217 5.28 -21.05 -16.01
CA TRP A 217 6.62 -20.86 -16.62
C TRP A 217 7.45 -19.81 -15.89
N THR A 218 6.81 -18.79 -15.32
CA THR A 218 7.47 -17.79 -14.48
C THR A 218 8.03 -18.42 -13.21
N ALA A 219 7.22 -19.18 -12.47
CA ALA A 219 7.70 -19.84 -11.26
C ALA A 219 8.78 -20.89 -11.55
N LEU A 220 8.67 -21.63 -12.67
CA LEU A 220 9.66 -22.63 -13.06
C LEU A 220 11.02 -22.00 -13.36
N MET A 221 11.07 -20.90 -14.12
CA MET A 221 12.34 -20.19 -14.35
C MET A 221 12.90 -19.59 -13.07
N GLY A 222 12.04 -19.09 -12.18
CA GLY A 222 12.47 -18.62 -10.87
C GLY A 222 13.09 -19.72 -10.01
N PHE A 223 12.52 -20.93 -10.01
CA PHE A 223 13.11 -22.09 -9.35
C PHE A 223 14.50 -22.41 -9.90
N LEU A 224 14.65 -22.46 -11.22
CA LEU A 224 15.96 -22.70 -11.86
C LEU A 224 16.96 -21.59 -11.51
N GLN A 225 16.54 -20.32 -11.54
CA GLN A 225 17.37 -19.17 -11.22
C GLN A 225 17.88 -19.22 -9.77
N LEU A 226 17.02 -19.60 -8.83
CA LEU A 226 17.37 -19.71 -7.40
C LEU A 226 18.22 -20.94 -7.07
N LEU A 227 18.20 -21.98 -7.91
CA LEU A 227 19.11 -23.13 -7.83
C LEU A 227 20.52 -22.79 -8.37
N ILE A 228 20.59 -22.06 -9.49
CA ILE A 228 21.86 -21.60 -10.08
C ILE A 228 22.57 -20.60 -9.16
N GLY A 229 21.79 -19.80 -8.41
CA GLY A 229 22.28 -18.90 -7.36
C GLY A 229 22.78 -17.55 -7.87
N ARG A 230 23.69 -17.52 -8.86
CA ARG A 230 24.31 -16.28 -9.34
C ARG A 230 23.96 -16.01 -10.82
N ASP A 231 23.05 -15.07 -11.08
CA ASP A 231 22.77 -14.58 -12.44
C ASP A 231 23.82 -13.56 -12.84
N LYS A 232 24.40 -13.68 -14.03
CA LYS A 232 25.25 -12.61 -14.60
C LYS A 232 24.46 -11.35 -14.97
N TYR A 233 23.14 -11.46 -15.07
CA TYR A 233 22.25 -10.33 -15.35
C TYR A 233 21.55 -9.79 -14.09
N SER A 234 21.89 -10.26 -12.88
CA SER A 234 21.36 -9.64 -11.66
C SER A 234 21.98 -8.27 -11.45
N ILE A 235 21.18 -7.35 -10.90
CA ILE A 235 21.65 -5.99 -10.58
C ILE A 235 22.75 -5.98 -9.50
N SER A 236 22.74 -7.00 -8.65
CA SER A 236 23.73 -7.28 -7.60
C SER A 236 25.04 -7.88 -8.12
N TYR A 237 25.11 -8.29 -9.39
CA TYR A 237 26.27 -9.02 -9.92
C TYR A 237 27.57 -8.21 -9.84
N SER A 238 27.47 -6.89 -10.03
CA SER A 238 28.61 -5.95 -10.06
C SER A 238 29.04 -5.44 -8.69
N THR A 239 28.38 -5.84 -7.61
CA THR A 239 28.70 -5.40 -6.24
C THR A 239 29.22 -6.56 -5.41
N ASN A 240 30.26 -6.33 -4.62
CA ASN A 240 30.79 -7.25 -3.62
C ASN A 240 30.13 -7.07 -2.25
N GLY A 241 29.39 -5.96 -2.05
CA GLY A 241 28.54 -5.73 -0.90
C GLY A 241 29.16 -4.82 0.17
N ASP A 242 30.49 -4.65 0.15
CA ASP A 242 31.26 -3.90 1.14
C ASP A 242 31.92 -2.63 0.58
N GLU A 243 31.55 -2.22 -0.64
CA GLU A 243 32.10 -0.99 -1.22
C GLU A 243 31.77 0.24 -0.37
N PRO A 244 32.72 1.20 -0.22
CA PRO A 244 32.42 2.46 0.44
C PRO A 244 31.43 3.28 -0.40
N LEU A 245 30.47 3.93 0.27
CA LEU A 245 29.51 4.81 -0.40
C LEU A 245 30.21 6.11 -0.84
N ASN A 246 29.80 6.69 -1.97
CA ASN A 246 30.36 7.97 -2.40
C ASN A 246 29.93 9.10 -1.42
N PRO A 247 30.88 9.84 -0.81
CA PRO A 247 30.58 10.97 0.08
C PRO A 247 29.72 12.09 -0.55
N GLU A 248 29.77 12.24 -1.87
CA GLU A 248 28.97 13.25 -2.59
C GLU A 248 27.50 12.85 -2.72
N HIS A 249 27.20 11.56 -2.61
CA HIS A 249 25.84 11.04 -2.76
C HIS A 249 25.13 10.97 -1.41
N ARG A 250 23.99 11.67 -1.35
CA ARG A 250 23.07 11.65 -0.21
C ARG A 250 21.76 10.98 -0.59
N THR A 251 21.17 10.29 0.36
CA THR A 251 19.94 9.50 0.21
C THR A 251 18.87 9.99 1.18
N ALA A 252 17.68 10.30 0.67
CA ALA A 252 16.52 10.63 1.51
C ALA A 252 15.65 9.40 1.75
N LEU A 253 15.48 8.99 3.00
CA LEU A 253 14.49 8.00 3.42
C LEU A 253 13.17 8.75 3.62
N ILE A 254 12.19 8.56 2.72
CA ILE A 254 10.91 9.26 2.79
C ILE A 254 9.82 8.29 3.23
N MET A 255 9.00 8.68 4.21
CA MET A 255 7.91 7.88 4.76
C MET A 255 6.61 8.69 4.72
N PRO A 256 5.79 8.54 3.66
CA PRO A 256 4.46 9.12 3.60
C PRO A 256 3.50 8.45 4.59
N ILE A 257 2.82 9.25 5.40
CA ILE A 257 1.84 8.79 6.40
C ILE A 257 0.52 9.59 6.25
N CYS A 258 -0.62 8.97 6.49
CA CYS A 258 -1.97 9.53 6.56
C CYS A 258 -2.88 8.75 7.54
N ASN A 259 -2.99 9.24 8.78
CA ASN A 259 -3.82 8.69 9.85
C ASN A 259 -3.49 7.23 10.25
N GLU A 260 -2.23 6.82 10.18
CA GLU A 260 -1.77 5.53 10.72
C GLU A 260 -1.61 5.56 12.24
N ASP A 261 -1.39 4.37 12.81
CA ASP A 261 -0.94 4.20 14.19
C ASP A 261 0.43 4.88 14.37
N VAL A 262 0.44 5.98 15.13
CA VAL A 262 1.63 6.82 15.34
C VAL A 262 2.71 6.02 16.04
N GLU A 263 2.33 5.27 17.08
CA GLU A 263 3.25 4.49 17.89
C GLU A 263 3.99 3.44 17.04
N ARG A 264 3.27 2.74 16.15
CA ARG A 264 3.84 1.71 15.26
C ARG A 264 4.73 2.28 14.16
N VAL A 265 4.32 3.38 13.53
CA VAL A 265 5.10 4.04 12.48
C VAL A 265 6.46 4.50 13.01
N PHE A 266 6.45 5.22 14.14
CA PHE A 266 7.67 5.77 14.71
C PHE A 266 8.57 4.69 15.31
N ALA A 267 8.01 3.57 15.79
CA ALA A 267 8.77 2.40 16.23
C ALA A 267 9.56 1.75 15.08
N GLY A 268 8.91 1.48 13.95
CA GLY A 268 9.57 0.88 12.78
C GLY A 268 10.61 1.81 12.14
N LEU A 269 10.32 3.11 12.11
CA LEU A 269 11.26 4.12 11.64
C LEU A 269 12.49 4.24 12.54
N ARG A 270 12.29 4.20 13.87
CA ARG A 270 13.39 4.20 14.84
C ARG A 270 14.29 2.99 14.64
N ALA A 271 13.72 1.78 14.55
CA ALA A 271 14.48 0.55 14.33
C ALA A 271 15.28 0.60 13.02
N THR A 272 14.67 1.11 11.94
CA THR A 272 15.33 1.31 10.64
C THR A 272 16.49 2.30 10.77
N TRP A 273 16.28 3.44 11.42
CA TRP A 273 17.31 4.48 11.58
C TRP A 273 18.48 4.05 12.48
N GLU A 274 18.20 3.41 13.61
CA GLU A 274 19.26 2.85 14.46
C GLU A 274 20.04 1.74 13.72
N SER A 275 19.37 0.95 12.87
CA SER A 275 20.06 -0.01 12.00
C SER A 275 21.00 0.67 11.01
N VAL A 276 20.57 1.77 10.36
CA VAL A 276 21.46 2.58 9.50
C VAL A 276 22.66 3.10 10.30
N LYS A 277 22.46 3.59 11.53
CA LYS A 277 23.56 4.03 12.40
C LYS A 277 24.57 2.92 12.71
N ARG A 278 24.09 1.69 12.94
CA ARG A 278 24.96 0.53 13.19
C ARG A 278 25.90 0.22 12.02
N THR A 279 25.52 0.56 10.78
CA THR A 279 26.39 0.38 9.61
C THR A 279 27.54 1.40 9.52
N GLY A 280 27.52 2.47 10.32
CA GLY A 280 28.47 3.58 10.22
C GLY A 280 28.21 4.56 9.07
N ASN A 281 27.21 4.32 8.21
CA ASN A 281 26.94 5.14 7.02
C ASN A 281 25.86 6.21 7.22
N ALA A 282 25.47 6.52 8.46
CA ALA A 282 24.36 7.43 8.76
C ALA A 282 24.51 8.84 8.16
N GLU A 283 25.74 9.29 7.89
CA GLU A 283 25.96 10.60 7.28
C GLU A 283 25.36 10.74 5.86
N HIS A 284 25.25 9.62 5.13
CA HIS A 284 24.67 9.57 3.79
C HIS A 284 23.14 9.60 3.78
N PHE A 285 22.48 9.47 4.94
CA PHE A 285 21.03 9.33 5.03
C PHE A 285 20.39 10.47 5.82
N ASP A 286 19.27 10.98 5.30
CA ASP A 286 18.34 11.82 6.05
C ASP A 286 16.94 11.19 5.97
N VAL A 287 16.13 11.41 7.00
CA VAL A 287 14.78 10.86 7.15
C VAL A 287 13.73 11.95 7.01
N TYR A 288 12.67 11.67 6.27
CA TYR A 288 11.54 12.57 6.05
C TYR A 288 10.20 11.89 6.33
N ILE A 289 9.54 12.31 7.40
CA ILE A 289 8.18 11.88 7.73
C ILE A 289 7.21 12.87 7.06
N LEU A 290 6.48 12.38 6.04
CA LEU A 290 5.64 13.19 5.18
C LEU A 290 4.16 12.93 5.51
N SER A 291 3.58 13.71 6.42
CA SER A 291 2.21 13.51 6.89
C SER A 291 1.15 14.20 6.01
N ASP A 292 0.12 13.43 5.66
CA ASP A 292 -1.15 13.82 5.03
C ASP A 292 -2.33 13.64 6.01
N SER A 293 -2.03 13.43 7.30
CA SER A 293 -3.03 13.18 8.34
C SER A 293 -4.01 14.33 8.48
N TYR A 294 -5.28 13.96 8.58
CA TYR A 294 -6.43 14.86 8.62
C TYR A 294 -7.30 14.66 9.86
N ASP A 295 -6.82 13.85 10.79
CA ASP A 295 -7.32 13.87 12.16
C ASP A 295 -6.43 14.81 12.99
N ALA A 296 -7.07 15.71 13.74
CA ALA A 296 -6.35 16.68 14.56
C ALA A 296 -5.68 16.01 15.77
N ASP A 297 -6.29 14.95 16.32
CA ASP A 297 -5.71 14.20 17.44
C ASP A 297 -4.43 13.48 17.01
N ILE A 298 -4.48 12.80 15.86
CA ILE A 298 -3.32 12.12 15.27
C ILE A 298 -2.23 13.12 14.89
N ALA A 299 -2.58 14.26 14.29
CA ALA A 299 -1.60 15.26 13.88
C ALA A 299 -0.78 15.83 15.06
N ILE A 300 -1.37 15.95 16.25
CA ILE A 300 -0.65 16.38 17.46
C ILE A 300 0.19 15.22 18.03
N ALA A 301 -0.34 13.99 18.03
CA ALA A 301 0.42 12.81 18.45
C ALA A 301 1.68 12.60 17.59
N GLU A 302 1.59 12.79 16.27
CA GLU A 302 2.74 12.74 15.35
C GLU A 302 3.83 13.76 15.68
N GLN A 303 3.44 15.01 16.01
CA GLN A 303 4.40 16.06 16.37
C GLN A 303 5.17 15.69 17.65
N LYS A 304 4.46 15.16 18.65
CA LYS A 304 5.03 14.66 19.89
C LYS A 304 5.96 13.49 19.63
N ALA A 305 5.53 12.50 18.85
CA ALA A 305 6.34 11.33 18.51
C ALA A 305 7.61 11.70 17.74
N TRP A 306 7.56 12.72 16.88
CA TRP A 306 8.75 13.26 16.22
C TRP A 306 9.76 13.87 17.20
N MET A 307 9.30 14.67 18.17
CA MET A 307 10.17 15.24 19.20
C MET A 307 10.87 14.15 20.03
N GLU A 308 10.15 13.08 20.37
CA GLU A 308 10.71 11.95 21.10
C GLU A 308 11.69 11.14 20.25
N LEU A 309 11.35 10.86 18.99
CA LEU A 309 12.24 10.15 18.08
C LEU A 309 13.56 10.91 17.92
N VAL A 310 13.50 12.21 17.67
CA VAL A 310 14.68 13.08 17.55
C VAL A 310 15.55 12.99 18.80
N ARG A 311 14.97 13.04 20.00
CA ARG A 311 15.70 12.91 21.26
C ARG A 311 16.34 11.53 21.38
N ASP A 312 15.52 10.49 21.28
CA ASP A 312 15.90 9.11 21.60
C ASP A 312 17.04 8.61 20.72
N VAL A 313 17.16 9.11 19.49
CA VAL A 313 18.22 8.73 18.55
C VAL A 313 19.23 9.84 18.28
N GLY A 314 19.15 11.01 18.92
CA GLY A 314 19.98 12.17 18.55
C GLY A 314 19.86 12.52 17.06
N GLY A 315 18.63 12.59 16.54
CA GLY A 315 18.30 12.76 15.12
C GLY A 315 18.19 14.20 14.65
N ALA A 316 18.59 15.18 15.47
CA ALA A 316 18.48 16.60 15.11
C ALA A 316 19.27 16.92 13.83
N GLY A 317 18.63 17.59 12.88
CA GLY A 317 19.22 17.91 11.58
C GLY A 317 19.28 16.75 10.58
N LYS A 318 18.84 15.54 10.96
CA LYS A 318 18.76 14.35 10.10
C LYS A 318 17.35 13.80 9.95
N ILE A 319 16.48 13.96 10.96
CA ILE A 319 15.10 13.47 10.96
C ILE A 319 14.12 14.63 10.90
N PHE A 320 13.37 14.70 9.81
CA PHE A 320 12.48 15.80 9.48
C PHE A 320 11.01 15.34 9.47
N TYR A 321 10.11 16.25 9.85
CA TYR A 321 8.67 16.01 9.86
C TYR A 321 7.92 17.16 9.19
N ARG A 322 6.94 16.81 8.34
CA ARG A 322 6.05 17.78 7.70
C ARG A 322 4.65 17.23 7.55
N ARG A 323 3.67 17.95 8.11
CA ARG A 323 2.26 17.79 7.72
C ARG A 323 1.86 18.72 6.58
N ARG A 324 1.25 18.18 5.54
CA ARG A 324 0.75 18.93 4.38
C ARG A 324 -0.68 19.43 4.62
N ARG A 325 -0.93 20.72 4.35
CA ARG A 325 -2.27 21.33 4.48
C ARG A 325 -3.20 21.03 3.32
N ARG A 326 -2.66 21.06 2.10
CA ARG A 326 -3.40 20.83 0.86
C ARG A 326 -3.07 19.44 0.34
N ARG A 327 -3.99 18.50 0.59
CA ARG A 327 -3.82 17.08 0.29
C ARG A 327 -4.22 16.76 -1.15
N VAL A 328 -3.40 17.23 -2.10
CA VAL A 328 -3.60 16.98 -3.53
C VAL A 328 -2.91 15.67 -3.91
N LYS A 329 -3.59 14.77 -4.65
CA LYS A 329 -3.05 13.48 -5.13
C LYS A 329 -2.51 12.52 -4.03
N ARG A 330 -2.93 12.65 -2.76
CA ARG A 330 -2.60 11.69 -1.67
C ARG A 330 -1.09 11.38 -1.61
N LYS A 331 -0.68 10.09 -1.49
CA LYS A 331 0.72 9.60 -1.43
C LYS A 331 1.59 10.13 -2.56
N SER A 332 1.21 9.96 -3.82
CA SER A 332 2.00 10.45 -4.97
C SER A 332 2.18 11.97 -4.93
N GLY A 333 1.13 12.72 -4.58
CA GLY A 333 1.26 14.16 -4.40
C GLY A 333 2.12 14.59 -3.20
N ASN A 334 2.23 13.73 -2.18
CA ASN A 334 3.06 13.95 -0.99
C ASN A 334 4.55 13.80 -1.35
N ILE A 335 4.86 12.81 -2.18
CA ILE A 335 6.17 12.56 -2.81
C ILE A 335 6.50 13.67 -3.81
N ASP A 336 5.57 14.08 -4.67
CA ASP A 336 5.74 15.22 -5.60
C ASP A 336 6.13 16.50 -4.84
N ASP A 337 5.45 16.82 -3.73
CA ASP A 337 5.75 18.03 -2.93
C ASP A 337 7.13 17.93 -2.27
N PHE A 338 7.58 16.72 -1.87
CA PHE A 338 8.95 16.50 -1.41
C PHE A 338 9.96 16.74 -2.54
N CYS A 339 9.76 16.10 -3.69
CA CYS A 339 10.62 16.23 -4.87
C CYS A 339 10.78 17.70 -5.31
N ARG A 340 9.68 18.46 -5.33
CA ARG A 340 9.66 19.89 -5.67
C ARG A 340 10.39 20.78 -4.69
N ARG A 341 10.49 20.42 -3.41
CA ARG A 341 10.98 21.32 -2.35
C ARG A 341 12.35 20.96 -1.81
N TRP A 342 12.69 19.67 -1.75
CA TRP A 342 13.94 19.18 -1.16
C TRP A 342 14.61 18.10 -2.00
N GLY A 343 13.94 17.53 -3.01
CA GLY A 343 14.49 16.45 -3.82
C GLY A 343 15.86 16.77 -4.43
N SER A 344 16.08 17.99 -4.93
CA SER A 344 17.37 18.43 -5.51
C SER A 344 18.56 18.53 -4.52
N ASN A 345 18.37 18.17 -3.25
CA ASN A 345 19.45 18.02 -2.27
C ASN A 345 19.97 16.58 -2.18
N TYR A 346 19.34 15.63 -2.87
CA TYR A 346 19.65 14.20 -2.76
C TYR A 346 19.87 13.59 -4.14
N SER A 347 20.83 12.67 -4.23
CA SER A 347 21.03 11.84 -5.42
C SER A 347 19.96 10.77 -5.51
N TYR A 348 19.63 10.20 -4.35
CA TYR A 348 18.72 9.07 -4.21
C TYR A 348 17.62 9.34 -3.19
N MET A 349 16.48 8.69 -3.36
CA MET A 349 15.47 8.59 -2.32
C MET A 349 15.00 7.15 -2.18
N VAL A 350 14.72 6.71 -0.96
CA VAL A 350 14.06 5.45 -0.68
C VAL A 350 12.67 5.74 -0.16
N VAL A 351 11.65 5.21 -0.82
CA VAL A 351 10.25 5.38 -0.40
C VAL A 351 9.88 4.24 0.55
N LEU A 352 9.47 4.57 1.77
CA LEU A 352 8.99 3.63 2.78
C LEU A 352 7.48 3.82 2.96
N ASP A 353 6.75 2.72 3.12
CA ASP A 353 5.38 2.79 3.64
C ASP A 353 5.39 2.79 5.17
N ALA A 354 4.27 3.20 5.76
CA ALA A 354 4.09 3.31 7.22
C ALA A 354 4.30 1.98 7.97
N ASP A 355 4.14 0.85 7.28
CA ASP A 355 4.34 -0.52 7.78
C ASP A 355 5.69 -1.13 7.33
N SER A 356 6.54 -0.35 6.66
CA SER A 356 7.84 -0.82 6.19
C SER A 356 8.90 -0.76 7.29
N VAL A 357 9.70 -1.82 7.39
CA VAL A 357 10.92 -1.86 8.22
C VAL A 357 12.06 -2.37 7.36
N MET A 358 13.18 -1.65 7.33
CA MET A 358 14.35 -2.03 6.54
C MET A 358 15.61 -2.03 7.40
N SER A 359 16.51 -2.98 7.16
CA SER A 359 17.83 -2.97 7.79
C SER A 359 18.73 -1.93 7.15
N GLY A 360 19.69 -1.42 7.93
CA GLY A 360 20.74 -0.53 7.45
C GLY A 360 21.52 -1.16 6.31
N GLU A 361 21.85 -2.45 6.41
CA GLU A 361 22.55 -3.19 5.34
C GLU A 361 21.76 -3.29 4.04
N CYS A 362 20.43 -3.40 4.14
CA CYS A 362 19.56 -3.37 2.96
C CYS A 362 19.63 -1.98 2.29
N LEU A 363 19.53 -0.92 3.08
CA LEU A 363 19.55 0.46 2.58
C LEU A 363 20.91 0.84 1.99
N THR A 364 22.02 0.51 2.65
CA THR A 364 23.38 0.73 2.12
C THR A 364 23.62 -0.12 0.88
N GLY A 365 23.18 -1.38 0.85
CA GLY A 365 23.24 -2.26 -0.31
C GLY A 365 22.49 -1.71 -1.53
N LEU A 366 21.30 -1.13 -1.33
CA LEU A 366 20.56 -0.44 -2.38
C LEU A 366 21.33 0.76 -2.95
N VAL A 367 21.99 1.56 -2.10
CA VAL A 367 22.83 2.67 -2.53
C VAL A 367 24.02 2.16 -3.35
N ARG A 368 24.74 1.14 -2.86
CA ARG A 368 25.86 0.50 -3.58
C ARG A 368 25.44 0.00 -4.96
N MET A 369 24.29 -0.67 -5.06
CA MET A 369 23.77 -1.13 -6.35
C MET A 369 23.40 0.02 -7.29
N MET A 370 22.89 1.12 -6.78
CA MET A 370 22.57 2.31 -7.58
C MET A 370 23.83 3.04 -8.07
N GLU A 371 24.91 3.00 -7.29
CA GLU A 371 26.21 3.54 -7.68
C GLU A 371 26.92 2.66 -8.71
N ALA A 372 26.89 1.34 -8.52
CA ALA A 372 27.47 0.38 -9.46
C ALA A 372 26.72 0.32 -10.80
N ASN A 373 25.46 0.79 -10.85
CA ASN A 373 24.64 0.77 -12.05
C ASN A 373 24.14 2.19 -12.41
N PRO A 374 24.97 3.02 -13.07
CA PRO A 374 24.62 4.41 -13.41
C PRO A 374 23.34 4.56 -14.24
N ASN A 375 22.99 3.55 -15.03
CA ASN A 375 21.79 3.56 -15.88
C ASN A 375 20.50 3.11 -15.15
N ALA A 376 20.58 2.69 -13.88
CA ALA A 376 19.41 2.36 -13.08
C ALA A 376 18.70 3.64 -12.60
N GLY A 377 17.40 3.71 -12.82
CA GLY A 377 16.52 4.75 -12.28
C GLY A 377 15.78 4.31 -11.03
N ILE A 378 15.35 3.06 -10.98
CA ILE A 378 14.65 2.45 -9.83
C ILE A 378 15.23 1.06 -9.57
N ILE A 379 15.53 0.77 -8.31
CA ILE A 379 15.85 -0.58 -7.84
C ILE A 379 14.87 -0.93 -6.71
N GLN A 380 13.99 -1.89 -6.99
CA GLN A 380 12.96 -2.39 -6.08
C GLN A 380 13.54 -3.55 -5.25
N SER A 381 13.53 -3.44 -3.92
CA SER A 381 13.81 -4.60 -3.07
C SER A 381 12.64 -5.60 -3.13
N SER A 382 12.79 -6.80 -2.58
CA SER A 382 11.69 -7.73 -2.37
C SER A 382 11.24 -7.70 -0.90
N PRO A 383 10.18 -6.95 -0.54
CA PRO A 383 9.67 -6.93 0.83
C PRO A 383 9.22 -8.33 1.26
N LYS A 384 9.55 -8.69 2.50
CA LYS A 384 9.12 -9.94 3.12
C LYS A 384 8.02 -9.65 4.12
N ALA A 385 6.90 -10.35 3.97
CA ALA A 385 5.80 -10.25 4.91
C ALA A 385 6.17 -10.81 6.29
N SER A 386 5.99 -10.00 7.34
CA SER A 386 6.23 -10.38 8.74
C SER A 386 5.39 -9.54 9.70
N GLY A 387 5.41 -9.89 11.00
CA GLY A 387 4.89 -9.05 12.09
C GLY A 387 3.43 -9.27 12.50
N MET A 388 2.71 -10.24 11.91
CA MET A 388 1.29 -10.47 12.21
C MET A 388 1.02 -11.85 12.82
N ASP A 389 0.09 -11.90 13.78
CA ASP A 389 -0.17 -13.11 14.59
C ASP A 389 -1.45 -13.87 14.23
N THR A 390 -2.38 -13.30 13.45
CA THR A 390 -3.60 -14.00 13.03
C THR A 390 -3.29 -15.22 12.15
N LEU A 391 -4.13 -16.27 12.22
CA LEU A 391 -3.92 -17.46 11.37
C LEU A 391 -3.91 -17.10 9.88
N TYR A 392 -4.80 -16.19 9.46
CA TYR A 392 -4.86 -15.69 8.10
C TYR A 392 -3.54 -15.07 7.65
N ALA A 393 -3.03 -14.10 8.42
CA ALA A 393 -1.81 -13.40 8.09
C ALA A 393 -0.60 -14.34 8.14
N ARG A 394 -0.52 -15.26 9.10
CA ARG A 394 0.53 -16.29 9.15
C ARG A 394 0.55 -17.20 7.93
N CYS A 395 -0.61 -17.68 7.46
CA CYS A 395 -0.71 -18.46 6.23
C CYS A 395 -0.18 -17.66 5.03
N GLN A 396 -0.53 -16.37 4.94
CA GLN A 396 -0.09 -15.48 3.86
C GLN A 396 1.41 -15.15 3.96
N GLN A 397 1.94 -14.90 5.16
CA GLN A 397 3.38 -14.73 5.43
C GLN A 397 4.17 -15.96 5.00
N PHE A 398 3.70 -17.15 5.37
CA PHE A 398 4.29 -18.42 4.96
C PHE A 398 4.27 -18.58 3.43
N ALA A 399 3.11 -18.38 2.80
CA ALA A 399 2.96 -18.52 1.35
C ALA A 399 3.87 -17.55 0.57
N THR A 400 3.90 -16.27 0.97
CA THR A 400 4.75 -15.26 0.34
C THR A 400 6.22 -15.53 0.57
N ARG A 401 6.61 -16.03 1.74
CA ARG A 401 8.01 -16.36 2.05
C ARG A 401 8.53 -17.61 1.35
N VAL A 402 7.67 -18.61 1.14
CA VAL A 402 8.00 -19.89 0.51
C VAL A 402 7.91 -19.79 -1.03
N TYR A 403 6.80 -19.27 -1.57
CA TYR A 403 6.55 -19.26 -3.02
C TYR A 403 6.98 -17.94 -3.69
N GLY A 404 6.88 -16.82 -2.97
CA GLY A 404 7.17 -15.49 -3.50
C GLY A 404 8.54 -15.36 -4.18
N PRO A 405 9.64 -15.86 -3.57
CA PRO A 405 10.96 -15.80 -4.19
C PRO A 405 11.03 -16.42 -5.59
N LEU A 406 10.29 -17.51 -5.88
CA LEU A 406 10.25 -18.11 -7.21
C LEU A 406 9.61 -17.15 -8.21
N PHE A 407 8.48 -16.54 -7.86
CA PHE A 407 7.82 -15.60 -8.76
C PHE A 407 8.66 -14.33 -8.96
N THR A 408 9.28 -13.78 -7.92
CA THR A 408 10.13 -12.59 -8.02
C THR A 408 11.38 -12.86 -8.87
N ALA A 409 12.07 -13.97 -8.65
CA ALA A 409 13.24 -14.36 -9.45
C ALA A 409 12.87 -14.69 -10.91
N GLY A 410 11.73 -15.35 -11.13
CA GLY A 410 11.22 -15.64 -12.47
C GLY A 410 10.84 -14.38 -13.24
N LEU A 411 10.21 -13.42 -12.55
CA LEU A 411 9.87 -12.13 -13.13
C LEU A 411 11.12 -11.35 -13.52
N HIS A 412 12.13 -11.32 -12.64
CA HIS A 412 13.46 -10.77 -12.95
C HIS A 412 14.05 -11.43 -14.20
N PHE A 413 14.00 -12.78 -14.29
CA PHE A 413 14.54 -13.50 -15.45
C PHE A 413 13.91 -13.06 -16.77
N TRP A 414 12.59 -12.90 -16.81
CA TRP A 414 11.87 -12.49 -18.02
C TRP A 414 11.99 -11.00 -18.35
N GLN A 415 12.07 -10.13 -17.35
CA GLN A 415 11.95 -8.67 -17.53
C GLN A 415 13.27 -7.91 -17.45
N LEU A 416 14.25 -8.41 -16.70
CA LEU A 416 15.54 -7.75 -16.45
C LEU A 416 15.33 -6.27 -16.06
N GLY A 417 16.01 -5.33 -16.70
CA GLY A 417 15.91 -3.89 -16.44
C GLY A 417 14.62 -3.21 -16.91
N GLU A 418 13.58 -3.96 -17.28
CA GLU A 418 12.22 -3.47 -17.60
C GLU A 418 11.19 -4.01 -16.59
N SER A 419 11.57 -4.05 -15.31
CA SER A 419 10.79 -4.72 -14.26
C SER A 419 9.72 -3.83 -13.59
N HIS A 420 9.12 -4.34 -12.51
CA HIS A 420 8.07 -3.69 -11.74
C HIS A 420 8.62 -2.78 -10.63
N TYR A 421 7.82 -1.76 -10.28
CA TYR A 421 7.94 -0.95 -9.08
C TYR A 421 6.64 -1.06 -8.29
N TRP A 422 6.72 -1.30 -6.98
CA TRP A 422 5.56 -1.55 -6.11
C TRP A 422 5.22 -0.39 -5.19
N GLY A 423 5.92 0.75 -5.28
CA GLY A 423 5.57 1.98 -4.57
C GLY A 423 6.31 2.22 -3.27
N HIS A 424 7.01 1.23 -2.73
CA HIS A 424 7.76 1.30 -1.48
C HIS A 424 8.93 0.30 -1.46
N ASN A 425 9.80 0.45 -0.47
CA ASN A 425 11.04 -0.30 -0.27
C ASN A 425 11.92 -0.32 -1.53
N ALA A 426 11.91 0.77 -2.29
CA ALA A 426 12.69 0.93 -3.50
C ALA A 426 13.54 2.19 -3.42
N ILE A 427 14.77 2.09 -3.92
CA ILE A 427 15.64 3.24 -4.13
C ILE A 427 15.40 3.82 -5.53
N ILE A 428 15.30 5.14 -5.61
CA ILE A 428 14.97 5.91 -6.81
C ILE A 428 16.02 6.99 -7.01
N ARG A 429 16.51 7.13 -8.25
CA ARG A 429 17.36 8.26 -8.64
C ARG A 429 16.51 9.52 -8.79
N VAL A 430 16.80 10.52 -7.97
CA VAL A 430 15.88 11.66 -7.75
C VAL A 430 15.80 12.58 -8.96
N GLN A 431 16.94 12.93 -9.56
CA GLN A 431 16.98 13.83 -10.72
C GLN A 431 16.08 13.35 -11.88
N PRO A 432 16.24 12.14 -12.45
CA PRO A 432 15.38 11.70 -13.55
C PRO A 432 13.93 11.50 -13.12
N PHE A 433 13.67 11.17 -11.85
CA PHE A 433 12.30 11.09 -11.33
C PHE A 433 11.61 12.46 -11.36
N ILE A 434 12.31 13.52 -10.95
CA ILE A 434 11.81 14.91 -11.03
C ILE A 434 11.57 15.33 -12.49
N GLU A 435 12.49 14.97 -13.39
CA GLU A 435 12.43 15.37 -14.80
C GLU A 435 11.29 14.66 -15.57
N HIS A 436 10.98 13.40 -15.23
CA HIS A 436 10.16 12.55 -16.11
C HIS A 436 8.94 11.88 -15.46
N CYS A 437 8.90 11.72 -14.13
CA CYS A 437 7.88 10.92 -13.46
C CYS A 437 6.71 11.75 -12.89
N ALA A 438 6.62 13.03 -13.23
CA ALA A 438 5.49 13.87 -12.82
C ALA A 438 4.16 13.37 -13.42
N LEU A 439 3.20 13.02 -12.56
CA LEU A 439 1.95 12.37 -12.98
C LEU A 439 0.88 13.40 -13.40
N ALA A 440 0.48 13.38 -14.67
CA ALA A 440 -0.71 14.11 -15.14
C ALA A 440 -2.00 13.36 -14.72
N PRO A 441 -3.09 14.08 -14.41
CA PRO A 441 -4.41 13.44 -14.30
C PRO A 441 -4.83 12.83 -15.64
N LEU A 442 -5.53 11.70 -15.61
CA LEU A 442 -6.07 11.09 -16.82
C LEU A 442 -7.23 11.94 -17.36
N PRO A 443 -7.25 12.26 -18.67
CA PRO A 443 -8.31 13.06 -19.28
C PRO A 443 -9.63 12.30 -19.35
N GLY A 444 -10.75 13.03 -19.31
CA GLY A 444 -12.11 12.51 -19.45
C GLY A 444 -12.97 12.69 -18.19
N GLU A 445 -14.16 12.10 -18.22
CA GLU A 445 -15.13 12.08 -17.12
C GLU A 445 -15.42 10.63 -16.68
N GLY A 446 -15.90 10.44 -15.45
CA GLY A 446 -16.26 9.12 -14.91
C GLY A 446 -15.19 8.47 -14.02
N SER A 447 -15.41 7.20 -13.66
CA SER A 447 -14.66 6.47 -12.62
C SER A 447 -13.20 6.19 -12.97
N PHE A 448 -12.83 6.19 -14.26
CA PHE A 448 -11.46 5.94 -14.74
C PHE A 448 -10.73 7.23 -15.17
N ALA A 449 -11.21 8.40 -14.75
CA ALA A 449 -10.58 9.70 -15.01
C ALA A 449 -10.08 10.35 -13.70
N GLY A 450 -9.18 11.33 -13.82
CA GLY A 450 -8.64 12.05 -12.66
C GLY A 450 -7.28 11.55 -12.18
N SER A 451 -7.00 11.67 -10.88
CA SER A 451 -5.68 11.38 -10.31
C SER A 451 -5.37 9.89 -10.30
N ILE A 452 -4.21 9.50 -10.84
CA ILE A 452 -3.73 8.11 -10.86
C ILE A 452 -3.61 7.58 -9.43
N LEU A 453 -4.28 6.45 -9.16
CA LEU A 453 -4.30 5.80 -7.84
C LEU A 453 -3.10 4.88 -7.64
N SER A 454 -2.85 3.98 -8.59
CA SER A 454 -1.70 3.06 -8.61
C SER A 454 -0.55 3.68 -9.40
N HIS A 455 0.06 4.72 -8.82
CA HIS A 455 1.12 5.51 -9.43
C HIS A 455 2.38 4.70 -9.78
N ASP A 456 2.72 3.71 -8.97
CA ASP A 456 3.99 2.97 -9.03
C ASP A 456 4.27 2.36 -10.41
N PHE A 457 3.29 1.65 -11.00
CA PHE A 457 3.46 1.09 -12.34
C PHE A 457 3.63 2.15 -13.43
N VAL A 458 2.99 3.31 -13.24
CA VAL A 458 3.09 4.42 -14.19
C VAL A 458 4.45 5.09 -14.07
N GLU A 459 4.94 5.31 -12.86
CA GLU A 459 6.27 5.89 -12.60
C GLU A 459 7.40 4.99 -13.13
N ALA A 460 7.30 3.67 -12.95
CA ALA A 460 8.24 2.73 -13.58
C ALA A 460 8.22 2.85 -15.11
N ALA A 461 7.03 2.92 -15.71
CA ALA A 461 6.90 3.04 -17.16
C ALA A 461 7.42 4.40 -17.68
N LEU A 462 7.20 5.49 -16.94
CA LEU A 462 7.74 6.82 -17.25
C LEU A 462 9.26 6.85 -17.14
N MET A 463 9.83 6.22 -16.11
CA MET A 463 11.27 6.09 -15.90
C MET A 463 11.92 5.30 -17.04
N ARG A 464 11.35 4.14 -17.42
CA ARG A 464 11.81 3.40 -18.60
C ARG A 464 11.67 4.18 -19.89
N ARG A 465 10.55 4.88 -20.09
CA ARG A 465 10.33 5.75 -21.26
C ARG A 465 11.40 6.84 -21.37
N ALA A 466 11.95 7.30 -20.25
CA ALA A 466 13.06 8.25 -20.19
C ALA A 466 14.45 7.60 -20.38
N GLY A 467 14.53 6.27 -20.56
CA GLY A 467 15.77 5.53 -20.81
C GLY A 467 16.39 4.88 -19.57
N TRP A 468 15.86 5.11 -18.37
CA TRP A 468 16.46 4.67 -17.09
C TRP A 468 15.97 3.31 -16.64
N GLY A 469 16.82 2.34 -16.35
CA GLY A 469 16.45 0.95 -16.03
C GLY A 469 15.62 0.82 -14.74
N VAL A 470 14.69 -0.14 -14.72
CA VAL A 470 13.90 -0.50 -13.53
C VAL A 470 14.18 -1.95 -13.19
N TRP A 471 14.80 -2.18 -12.03
CA TRP A 471 15.33 -3.48 -11.63
C TRP A 471 14.69 -3.97 -10.34
N ILE A 472 14.66 -5.29 -10.15
CA ILE A 472 14.30 -5.92 -8.88
C ILE A 472 15.55 -6.58 -8.29
N ALA A 473 15.91 -6.16 -7.07
CA ALA A 473 16.95 -6.79 -6.24
C ALA A 473 16.32 -7.93 -5.43
N TYR A 474 16.05 -9.06 -6.10
CA TYR A 474 15.34 -10.20 -5.50
C TYR A 474 16.17 -10.95 -4.44
N ASP A 475 17.49 -10.77 -4.45
CA ASP A 475 18.48 -11.42 -3.61
C ASP A 475 18.92 -10.57 -2.41
N LEU A 476 18.43 -9.33 -2.29
CA LEU A 476 18.75 -8.44 -1.17
C LEU A 476 17.84 -8.74 0.04
N PRO A 477 18.39 -9.21 1.18
CA PRO A 477 17.61 -9.39 2.41
C PRO A 477 17.37 -8.07 3.14
N GLY A 478 16.63 -8.11 4.26
CA GLY A 478 16.51 -6.97 5.17
C GLY A 478 15.42 -5.96 4.81
N SER A 479 14.46 -6.32 3.97
CA SER A 479 13.27 -5.51 3.68
C SER A 479 12.01 -6.24 4.15
N TYR A 480 11.25 -5.62 5.05
CA TYR A 480 10.07 -6.21 5.68
C TYR A 480 8.84 -5.31 5.53
N GLU A 481 7.67 -5.93 5.48
CA GLU A 481 6.36 -5.26 5.45
C GLU A 481 5.33 -6.07 6.24
N GLU A 482 4.30 -5.39 6.75
CA GLU A 482 3.16 -6.06 7.40
C GLU A 482 2.04 -6.35 6.41
N LEU A 483 1.32 -7.45 6.65
CA LEU A 483 0.15 -7.83 5.86
C LEU A 483 -1.16 -7.46 6.56
N PRO A 484 -2.28 -7.32 5.82
CA PRO A 484 -3.59 -7.19 6.44
C PRO A 484 -3.88 -8.36 7.40
N PRO A 485 -4.41 -8.09 8.62
CA PRO A 485 -4.61 -9.12 9.64
C PRO A 485 -5.68 -10.15 9.27
N ASN A 486 -6.64 -9.82 8.41
CA ASN A 486 -7.74 -10.72 8.07
C ASN A 486 -8.17 -10.58 6.60
N LEU A 487 -8.99 -11.53 6.15
CA LEU A 487 -9.51 -11.60 4.78
C LEU A 487 -10.26 -10.33 4.37
N LEU A 488 -11.08 -9.75 5.26
CA LEU A 488 -11.87 -8.57 4.92
C LEU A 488 -10.99 -7.34 4.71
N ASP A 489 -9.92 -7.18 5.49
CA ASP A 489 -8.98 -6.07 5.33
C ASP A 489 -8.10 -6.23 4.09
N GLU A 490 -7.73 -7.47 3.73
CA GLU A 490 -7.12 -7.76 2.43
C GLU A 490 -8.06 -7.37 1.28
N LEU A 491 -9.32 -7.79 1.33
CA LEU A 491 -10.29 -7.48 0.28
C LEU A 491 -10.57 -5.97 0.16
N LYS A 492 -10.58 -5.23 1.28
CA LYS A 492 -10.64 -3.76 1.27
C LYS A 492 -9.43 -3.16 0.58
N ARG A 493 -8.22 -3.69 0.80
CA ARG A 493 -6.99 -3.27 0.11
C ARG A 493 -7.06 -3.59 -1.39
N ASP A 494 -7.44 -4.81 -1.74
CA ASP A 494 -7.51 -5.28 -3.13
C ASP A 494 -8.55 -4.54 -3.96
N ARG A 495 -9.68 -4.13 -3.37
CA ARG A 495 -10.66 -3.28 -4.07
C ARG A 495 -10.02 -2.00 -4.61
N ARG A 496 -9.06 -1.42 -3.88
CA ARG A 496 -8.35 -0.20 -4.29
C ARG A 496 -7.39 -0.47 -5.43
N TRP A 497 -6.61 -1.54 -5.30
CA TRP A 497 -5.64 -1.96 -6.31
C TRP A 497 -6.34 -2.39 -7.61
N CYS A 498 -7.47 -3.06 -7.52
CA CYS A 498 -8.33 -3.41 -8.65
C CYS A 498 -8.75 -2.16 -9.43
N HIS A 499 -9.33 -1.17 -8.74
CA HIS A 499 -9.77 0.06 -9.38
C HIS A 499 -8.59 0.83 -10.01
N GLY A 500 -7.45 0.93 -9.31
CA GLY A 500 -6.24 1.57 -9.83
C GLY A 500 -5.65 0.86 -11.06
N ASN A 501 -5.61 -0.48 -11.07
CA ASN A 501 -5.11 -1.25 -12.22
C ASN A 501 -6.03 -1.16 -13.43
N LEU A 502 -7.36 -1.19 -13.24
CA LEU A 502 -8.33 -0.97 -14.31
C LEU A 502 -8.19 0.44 -14.91
N MET A 503 -8.01 1.46 -14.05
CA MET A 503 -7.76 2.83 -14.49
C MET A 503 -6.46 2.96 -15.30
N ASN A 504 -5.37 2.33 -14.82
CA ASN A 504 -4.06 2.35 -15.48
C ASN A 504 -4.08 1.69 -16.86
N PHE A 505 -5.02 0.79 -17.16
CA PHE A 505 -5.14 0.18 -18.49
C PHE A 505 -5.35 1.20 -19.60
N ARG A 506 -5.92 2.38 -19.30
CA ARG A 506 -6.04 3.47 -20.28
C ARG A 506 -4.68 3.97 -20.80
N LEU A 507 -3.62 3.79 -20.00
CA LEU A 507 -2.25 4.15 -20.36
C LEU A 507 -1.59 3.12 -21.29
N PHE A 508 -2.19 1.94 -21.48
CA PHE A 508 -1.69 0.88 -22.37
C PHE A 508 -1.42 1.41 -23.79
N LEU A 509 -2.29 2.29 -24.28
CA LEU A 509 -2.18 2.87 -25.62
C LEU A 509 -1.32 4.13 -25.69
N VAL A 510 -0.73 4.65 -24.61
CA VAL A 510 0.03 5.91 -24.63
C VAL A 510 1.34 5.80 -25.45
N LYS A 511 1.69 6.86 -26.19
CA LYS A 511 2.93 6.93 -26.99
C LYS A 511 4.16 6.85 -26.07
N GLY A 512 5.17 6.06 -26.48
CA GLY A 512 6.46 5.94 -25.78
C GLY A 512 6.51 4.86 -24.69
N MET A 513 5.39 4.20 -24.37
CA MET A 513 5.42 3.05 -23.46
C MET A 513 6.04 1.84 -24.13
N HIS A 514 7.09 1.29 -23.51
CA HIS A 514 7.74 0.06 -23.94
C HIS A 514 6.76 -1.14 -23.91
N PRO A 515 6.91 -2.13 -24.82
CA PRO A 515 6.05 -3.32 -24.85
C PRO A 515 5.97 -4.06 -23.51
N VAL A 516 7.05 -4.07 -22.74
CA VAL A 516 7.08 -4.72 -21.42
C VAL A 516 6.15 -4.04 -20.44
N HIS A 517 6.17 -2.71 -20.33
CA HIS A 517 5.23 -2.01 -19.44
C HIS A 517 3.77 -2.15 -19.87
N ARG A 518 3.51 -2.33 -21.17
CA ARG A 518 2.18 -2.69 -21.64
C ARG A 518 1.76 -4.07 -21.13
N ALA A 519 2.67 -5.04 -21.16
CA ALA A 519 2.44 -6.34 -20.54
C ALA A 519 2.24 -6.21 -19.02
N VAL A 520 2.98 -5.35 -18.33
CA VAL A 520 2.78 -5.04 -16.89
C VAL A 520 1.39 -4.49 -16.60
N PHE A 521 0.90 -3.54 -17.42
CA PHE A 521 -0.46 -3.03 -17.28
C PHE A 521 -1.50 -4.12 -17.54
N LEU A 522 -1.29 -4.98 -18.54
CA LEU A 522 -2.17 -6.11 -18.83
C LEU A 522 -2.17 -7.14 -17.69
N THR A 523 -1.01 -7.48 -17.12
CA THR A 523 -0.93 -8.39 -15.98
C THR A 523 -1.62 -7.79 -14.76
N GLY A 524 -1.46 -6.48 -14.51
CA GLY A 524 -2.17 -5.79 -13.42
C GLY A 524 -3.69 -5.86 -13.55
N VAL A 525 -4.22 -5.76 -14.78
CA VAL A 525 -5.66 -5.93 -15.07
C VAL A 525 -6.08 -7.39 -14.91
N MET A 526 -5.33 -8.33 -15.50
CA MET A 526 -5.66 -9.76 -15.49
C MET A 526 -5.64 -10.37 -14.09
N SER A 527 -4.84 -9.84 -13.15
CA SER A 527 -4.87 -10.24 -11.74
C SER A 527 -6.26 -10.08 -11.10
N TYR A 528 -7.10 -9.16 -11.58
CA TYR A 528 -8.47 -8.97 -11.09
C TYR A 528 -9.53 -9.40 -12.11
N LEU A 529 -9.31 -9.15 -13.42
CA LEU A 529 -10.24 -9.51 -14.48
C LEU A 529 -10.36 -11.02 -14.69
N SER A 530 -9.37 -11.81 -14.29
CA SER A 530 -9.46 -13.27 -14.31
C SER A 530 -10.60 -13.80 -13.43
N ALA A 531 -10.94 -13.13 -12.32
CA ALA A 531 -12.00 -13.56 -11.41
C ALA A 531 -13.41 -13.59 -12.05
N PRO A 532 -13.93 -12.52 -12.69
CA PRO A 532 -15.19 -12.58 -13.39
C PRO A 532 -15.15 -13.55 -14.58
N LEU A 533 -14.00 -13.71 -15.26
CA LEU A 533 -13.87 -14.70 -16.34
C LEU A 533 -14.00 -16.14 -15.81
N TRP A 534 -13.40 -16.46 -14.65
CA TRP A 534 -13.59 -17.74 -13.96
C TRP A 534 -15.03 -17.94 -13.51
N PHE A 535 -15.66 -16.92 -12.93
CA PHE A 535 -17.07 -17.00 -12.54
C PHE A 535 -17.98 -17.27 -13.75
N MET A 536 -17.77 -16.57 -14.85
CA MET A 536 -18.49 -16.81 -16.11
C MET A 536 -18.22 -18.21 -16.67
N PHE A 537 -16.98 -18.69 -16.61
CA PHE A 537 -16.64 -20.05 -17.04
C PHE A 537 -17.42 -21.10 -16.23
N LEU A 538 -17.52 -20.93 -14.91
CA LEU A 538 -18.30 -21.82 -14.03
C LEU A 538 -19.81 -21.72 -14.28
N ALA A 539 -20.33 -20.51 -14.48
CA ALA A 539 -21.74 -20.27 -14.78
C ALA A 539 -22.14 -20.90 -16.13
N LEU A 540 -21.34 -20.68 -17.19
CA LEU A 540 -21.59 -21.28 -18.51
C LEU A 540 -21.45 -22.81 -18.47
N SER A 541 -20.47 -23.34 -17.72
CA SER A 541 -20.30 -24.80 -17.56
C SER A 541 -21.50 -25.41 -16.83
N THR A 542 -22.01 -24.74 -15.79
CA THR A 542 -23.23 -25.16 -15.08
C THR A 542 -24.45 -25.07 -15.99
N ALA A 543 -24.59 -23.99 -16.76
CA ALA A 543 -25.69 -23.84 -17.71
C ALA A 543 -25.65 -24.92 -18.81
N LEU A 544 -24.46 -25.26 -19.33
CA LEU A 544 -24.28 -26.35 -20.28
C LEU A 544 -24.68 -27.70 -19.67
N GLN A 545 -24.35 -27.93 -18.40
CA GLN A 545 -24.77 -29.15 -17.69
C GLN A 545 -26.30 -29.20 -17.55
N VAL A 546 -26.93 -28.11 -17.12
CA VAL A 546 -28.39 -28.01 -17.00
C VAL A 546 -29.08 -28.28 -18.35
N VAL A 547 -28.57 -27.67 -19.43
CA VAL A 547 -29.06 -27.90 -20.80
C VAL A 547 -28.90 -29.37 -21.19
N HIS A 548 -27.73 -29.97 -20.92
CA HIS A 548 -27.49 -31.37 -21.26
C HIS A 548 -28.38 -32.36 -20.49
N THR A 549 -28.71 -32.05 -19.23
CA THR A 549 -29.59 -32.88 -18.40
C THR A 549 -31.07 -32.71 -18.74
N LEU A 550 -31.51 -31.49 -19.07
CA LEU A 550 -32.93 -31.16 -19.25
C LEU A 550 -33.41 -31.19 -20.71
N MET A 551 -32.53 -31.00 -21.69
CA MET A 551 -32.89 -31.01 -23.12
C MET A 551 -32.60 -32.37 -23.75
N GLU A 552 -33.53 -32.84 -24.59
CA GLU A 552 -33.32 -34.07 -25.35
C GLU A 552 -32.24 -33.86 -26.42
N PRO A 553 -31.21 -34.73 -26.49
CA PRO A 553 -30.15 -34.60 -27.48
C PRO A 553 -30.68 -34.87 -28.90
N THR A 554 -30.48 -33.91 -29.80
CA THR A 554 -30.81 -34.05 -31.22
C THR A 554 -29.67 -34.78 -31.97
N TYR A 555 -29.93 -36.01 -32.42
CA TYR A 555 -28.91 -36.87 -33.05
C TYR A 555 -28.74 -36.66 -34.56
N PHE A 556 -29.75 -36.09 -35.22
CA PHE A 556 -29.77 -35.82 -36.66
C PHE A 556 -29.87 -34.31 -36.87
N LEU A 557 -28.77 -33.69 -37.29
CA LEU A 557 -28.63 -32.24 -37.41
C LEU A 557 -28.87 -31.76 -38.85
N GLN A 558 -28.92 -32.68 -39.82
CA GLN A 558 -29.11 -32.40 -41.24
C GLN A 558 -30.16 -33.34 -41.86
N PRO A 559 -30.89 -32.91 -42.92
CA PRO A 559 -31.79 -33.77 -43.65
C PRO A 559 -31.02 -34.90 -44.32
N ARG A 560 -31.56 -36.13 -44.23
CA ARG A 560 -30.99 -37.34 -44.85
C ARG A 560 -29.61 -37.74 -44.30
N GLN A 561 -29.28 -37.31 -43.08
CA GLN A 561 -28.10 -37.79 -42.36
C GLN A 561 -28.21 -39.31 -42.08
N LEU A 562 -27.29 -40.10 -42.63
CA LEU A 562 -27.33 -41.57 -42.57
C LEU A 562 -26.95 -42.15 -41.19
N PHE A 563 -26.16 -41.43 -40.39
CA PHE A 563 -25.68 -41.89 -39.09
C PHE A 563 -25.89 -40.82 -38.00
N PRO A 564 -26.39 -41.18 -36.81
CA PRO A 564 -26.58 -40.22 -35.71
C PRO A 564 -25.23 -39.68 -35.19
N VAL A 565 -25.19 -38.39 -34.86
CA VAL A 565 -24.07 -37.77 -34.14
C VAL A 565 -24.36 -37.89 -32.65
N TRP A 566 -23.63 -38.77 -31.98
CA TRP A 566 -23.75 -38.97 -30.54
C TRP A 566 -22.97 -37.89 -29.79
N PRO A 567 -23.59 -37.20 -28.81
CA PRO A 567 -22.83 -36.46 -27.80
C PRO A 567 -21.90 -37.44 -27.06
N GLN A 568 -20.58 -37.25 -27.19
CA GLN A 568 -19.59 -38.11 -26.53
C GLN A 568 -18.96 -37.35 -25.37
N TRP A 569 -19.21 -37.80 -24.15
CA TRP A 569 -18.47 -37.35 -22.97
C TRP A 569 -17.32 -38.32 -22.68
N ARG A 570 -16.09 -37.82 -22.66
CA ARG A 570 -14.87 -38.63 -22.44
C ARG A 570 -14.29 -38.37 -21.04
N PRO A 571 -14.72 -39.12 -20.00
CA PRO A 571 -14.31 -38.88 -18.62
C PRO A 571 -12.80 -39.01 -18.41
N ASP A 572 -12.14 -39.97 -19.08
CA ASP A 572 -10.70 -40.21 -18.92
C ASP A 572 -9.86 -39.00 -19.37
N LEU A 573 -10.28 -38.36 -20.46
CA LEU A 573 -9.63 -37.14 -20.96
C LEU A 573 -9.91 -35.95 -20.03
N ALA A 574 -11.11 -35.85 -19.46
CA ALA A 574 -11.46 -34.83 -18.49
C ALA A 574 -10.61 -34.94 -17.22
N ILE A 575 -10.43 -36.16 -16.69
CA ILE A 575 -9.55 -36.44 -15.55
C ILE A 575 -8.10 -36.08 -15.91
N ALA A 576 -7.61 -36.48 -17.09
CA ALA A 576 -6.24 -36.17 -17.51
C ALA A 576 -5.99 -34.65 -17.63
N LEU A 577 -6.93 -33.89 -18.22
CA LEU A 577 -6.83 -32.44 -18.32
C LEU A 577 -6.90 -31.77 -16.95
N PHE A 578 -7.78 -32.25 -16.07
CA PHE A 578 -7.88 -31.77 -14.69
C PHE A 578 -6.60 -32.04 -13.90
N SER A 579 -6.07 -33.27 -13.93
CA SER A 579 -4.81 -33.64 -13.29
C SER A 579 -3.63 -32.82 -13.81
N THR A 580 -3.56 -32.58 -15.12
CA THR A 580 -2.52 -31.71 -15.72
C THR A 580 -2.65 -30.29 -15.19
N THR A 581 -3.87 -29.77 -15.08
CA THR A 581 -4.12 -28.43 -14.54
C THR A 581 -3.73 -28.34 -13.06
N LEU A 582 -4.03 -29.36 -12.25
CA LEU A 582 -3.58 -29.45 -10.86
C LEU A 582 -2.05 -29.41 -10.76
N VAL A 583 -1.35 -30.16 -11.61
CA VAL A 583 0.13 -30.13 -11.66
C VAL A 583 0.61 -28.72 -11.96
N LEU A 584 0.05 -28.02 -12.95
CA LEU A 584 0.47 -26.66 -13.28
C LEU A 584 0.26 -25.67 -12.13
N LEU A 585 -0.81 -25.84 -11.35
CA LEU A 585 -1.13 -24.96 -10.22
C LEU A 585 -0.28 -25.26 -8.97
N PHE A 586 -0.03 -26.54 -8.68
CA PHE A 586 0.58 -26.96 -7.41
C PHE A 586 2.07 -27.34 -7.52
N LEU A 587 2.57 -27.69 -8.70
CA LEU A 587 3.99 -28.02 -8.89
C LEU A 587 4.91 -26.86 -8.48
N PRO A 588 4.65 -25.59 -8.82
CA PRO A 588 5.47 -24.48 -8.32
C PRO A 588 5.59 -24.41 -6.80
N LYS A 589 4.49 -24.71 -6.09
CA LYS A 589 4.48 -24.76 -4.62
C LYS A 589 5.35 -25.89 -4.08
N LEU A 590 5.27 -27.08 -4.70
CA LEU A 590 6.12 -28.23 -4.37
C LEU A 590 7.60 -27.95 -4.64
N LEU A 591 7.93 -27.35 -5.79
CA LEU A 591 9.30 -26.96 -6.15
C LEU A 591 9.90 -25.96 -5.14
N SER A 592 9.08 -25.07 -4.61
CA SER A 592 9.50 -24.13 -3.55
C SER A 592 9.95 -24.86 -2.27
N VAL A 593 9.21 -25.88 -1.85
CA VAL A 593 9.56 -26.69 -0.68
C VAL A 593 10.82 -27.52 -0.94
N VAL A 594 10.95 -28.11 -2.13
CA VAL A 594 12.16 -28.85 -2.54
C VAL A 594 13.39 -27.93 -2.52
N LEU A 595 13.27 -26.70 -3.04
CA LEU A 595 14.34 -25.70 -2.97
C LEU A 595 14.75 -25.40 -1.53
N ILE A 596 13.79 -25.25 -0.62
CA ILE A 596 14.05 -25.00 0.80
C ILE A 596 14.70 -26.22 1.47
N TRP A 597 14.32 -27.44 1.10
CA TRP A 597 15.01 -28.64 1.60
C TRP A 597 16.49 -28.65 1.23
N PHE A 598 16.84 -28.27 0.00
CA PHE A 598 18.24 -28.15 -0.42
C PHE A 598 18.99 -27.01 0.30
N LYS A 599 18.33 -25.89 0.60
CA LYS A 599 18.93 -24.74 1.30
C LYS A 599 18.95 -24.87 2.82
N GLY A 600 18.13 -25.77 3.39
CA GLY A 600 17.96 -25.98 4.82
C GLY A 600 16.58 -25.57 5.33
N ALA A 601 15.81 -26.53 5.84
CA ALA A 601 14.44 -26.32 6.32
C ALA A 601 14.32 -26.00 7.82
N LYS A 602 15.44 -25.89 8.55
CA LYS A 602 15.45 -25.72 10.01
C LYS A 602 14.67 -24.47 10.46
N SER A 603 14.88 -23.36 9.75
CA SER A 603 14.21 -22.08 10.01
C SER A 603 12.70 -22.08 9.72
N TYR A 604 12.20 -23.10 9.02
CA TYR A 604 10.78 -23.30 8.74
C TYR A 604 10.13 -24.37 9.64
N GLY A 605 10.80 -24.75 10.73
CA GLY A 605 10.33 -25.77 11.67
C GLY A 605 10.71 -27.22 11.28
N GLY A 606 11.53 -27.39 10.24
CA GLY A 606 11.99 -28.68 9.73
C GLY A 606 11.22 -29.17 8.50
N ALA A 607 11.78 -30.15 7.78
CA ALA A 607 11.27 -30.61 6.48
C ALA A 607 9.82 -31.11 6.52
N ILE A 608 9.47 -31.92 7.54
CA ILE A 608 8.13 -32.48 7.70
C ILE A 608 7.10 -31.38 8.01
N ARG A 609 7.41 -30.46 8.93
CA ARG A 609 6.49 -29.38 9.32
C ARG A 609 6.29 -28.36 8.20
N LEU A 610 7.34 -28.10 7.42
CA LEU A 610 7.26 -27.31 6.19
C LEU A 610 6.29 -27.96 5.19
N PHE A 611 6.38 -29.27 4.96
CA PHE A 611 5.46 -29.98 4.08
C PHE A 611 4.02 -30.01 4.62
N CYS A 612 3.82 -30.26 5.92
CA CYS A 612 2.48 -30.15 6.51
C CYS A 612 1.91 -28.73 6.38
N SER A 613 2.73 -27.70 6.57
CA SER A 613 2.33 -26.30 6.40
C SER A 613 1.95 -25.99 4.95
N LEU A 614 2.67 -26.54 3.97
CA LEU A 614 2.31 -26.47 2.55
C LEU A 614 0.92 -27.06 2.30
N ILE A 615 0.66 -28.27 2.78
CA ILE A 615 -0.64 -28.95 2.57
C ILE A 615 -1.78 -28.17 3.24
N LEU A 616 -1.60 -27.74 4.49
CA LEU A 616 -2.61 -26.95 5.19
C LEU A 616 -2.85 -25.58 4.53
N GLU A 617 -1.79 -24.91 4.06
CA GLU A 617 -1.91 -23.67 3.31
C GLU A 617 -2.65 -23.90 1.98
N MET A 618 -2.37 -25.00 1.28
CA MET A 618 -3.06 -25.35 0.03
C MET A 618 -4.55 -25.56 0.27
N LEU A 619 -4.94 -26.31 1.31
CA LEU A 619 -6.35 -26.48 1.69
C LEU A 619 -7.01 -25.14 2.02
N PHE A 620 -6.32 -24.29 2.79
CA PHE A 620 -6.80 -22.96 3.14
C PHE A 620 -6.98 -22.06 1.90
N SER A 621 -6.01 -22.05 0.99
CA SER A 621 -6.05 -21.31 -0.27
C SER A 621 -7.16 -21.79 -1.21
N VAL A 622 -7.42 -23.10 -1.28
CA VAL A 622 -8.55 -23.66 -2.04
C VAL A 622 -9.88 -23.17 -1.46
N LEU A 623 -10.01 -23.10 -0.13
CA LEU A 623 -11.22 -22.58 0.54
C LEU A 623 -11.45 -21.08 0.28
N LEU A 624 -10.37 -20.29 0.14
CA LEU A 624 -10.48 -18.85 -0.06
C LEU A 624 -10.62 -18.44 -1.52
N ALA A 625 -10.16 -19.25 -2.47
CA ALA A 625 -10.13 -18.88 -3.89
C ALA A 625 -11.53 -18.53 -4.46
N PRO A 626 -12.59 -19.33 -4.24
CA PRO A 626 -13.95 -18.98 -4.69
C PRO A 626 -14.51 -17.71 -4.03
N VAL A 627 -14.17 -17.49 -2.75
CA VAL A 627 -14.57 -16.30 -2.01
C VAL A 627 -13.93 -15.05 -2.60
N ARG A 628 -12.60 -15.08 -2.83
CA ARG A 628 -11.86 -14.00 -3.50
C ARG A 628 -12.40 -13.77 -4.92
N MET A 629 -12.71 -14.83 -5.66
CA MET A 629 -13.27 -14.73 -7.02
C MET A 629 -14.57 -13.92 -7.05
N LEU A 630 -15.51 -14.17 -6.14
CA LEU A 630 -16.77 -13.42 -6.08
C LEU A 630 -16.55 -11.94 -5.70
N PHE A 631 -15.71 -11.67 -4.70
CA PHE A 631 -15.40 -10.28 -4.34
C PHE A 631 -14.71 -9.51 -5.46
N HIS A 632 -13.71 -10.12 -6.11
CA HIS A 632 -13.03 -9.50 -7.25
C HIS A 632 -13.98 -9.28 -8.43
N THR A 633 -14.91 -10.21 -8.69
CA THR A 633 -15.99 -10.03 -9.67
C THR A 633 -16.82 -8.79 -9.34
N VAL A 634 -17.28 -8.65 -8.09
CA VAL A 634 -18.03 -7.48 -7.64
C VAL A 634 -17.19 -6.20 -7.77
N PHE A 635 -15.90 -6.22 -7.45
CA PHE A 635 -15.03 -5.05 -7.56
C PHE A 635 -14.85 -4.59 -9.00
N VAL A 636 -14.61 -5.53 -9.93
CA VAL A 636 -14.46 -5.23 -11.36
C VAL A 636 -15.77 -4.66 -11.91
N VAL A 637 -16.91 -5.32 -11.65
CA VAL A 637 -18.23 -4.84 -12.10
C VAL A 637 -18.55 -3.46 -11.51
N SER A 638 -18.31 -3.26 -10.20
CA SER A 638 -18.54 -1.97 -9.54
C SER A 638 -17.68 -0.85 -10.12
N ALA A 639 -16.43 -1.15 -10.49
CA ALA A 639 -15.53 -0.18 -11.11
C ALA A 639 -16.03 0.28 -12.48
N PHE A 640 -16.54 -0.64 -13.31
CA PHE A 640 -17.15 -0.33 -14.61
C PHE A 640 -18.49 0.39 -14.49
N LEU A 641 -19.30 0.08 -13.47
CA LEU A 641 -20.56 0.78 -13.18
C LEU A 641 -20.38 2.14 -12.50
N GLY A 642 -19.16 2.48 -12.07
CA GLY A 642 -18.84 3.76 -11.45
C GLY A 642 -19.35 3.93 -10.01
N TRP A 643 -19.62 2.83 -9.30
CA TRP A 643 -20.06 2.90 -7.91
C TRP A 643 -18.95 3.42 -6.99
N GLU A 644 -19.27 4.45 -6.20
CA GLU A 644 -18.28 5.13 -5.37
C GLU A 644 -17.55 4.17 -4.41
N VAL A 645 -16.23 4.32 -4.37
CA VAL A 645 -15.37 3.67 -3.39
C VAL A 645 -15.19 4.65 -2.24
N VAL A 646 -16.05 4.56 -1.22
CA VAL A 646 -15.87 5.33 0.02
C VAL A 646 -14.60 4.84 0.72
N TRP A 647 -13.66 5.76 0.91
CA TRP A 647 -12.35 5.50 1.50
C TRP A 647 -12.35 5.79 3.00
N ASN A 648 -12.15 4.76 3.80
CA ASN A 648 -11.79 4.90 5.21
C ASN A 648 -10.44 4.21 5.44
N SER A 649 -9.53 4.87 6.16
CA SER A 649 -8.30 4.22 6.63
C SER A 649 -8.67 2.97 7.44
N PRO A 650 -8.08 1.80 7.16
CA PRO A 650 -8.35 0.60 7.95
C PRO A 650 -7.97 0.87 9.40
N GLN A 651 -8.85 0.53 10.34
CA GLN A 651 -8.45 0.40 11.74
C GLN A 651 -7.53 -0.82 11.81
N ARG A 652 -6.30 -0.62 12.31
CA ARG A 652 -5.25 -1.65 12.38
C ARG A 652 -5.09 -2.25 13.77
N ASP A 653 -6.04 -2.05 14.66
CA ASP A 653 -6.10 -2.86 15.87
C ASP A 653 -6.48 -4.29 15.48
N ASP A 654 -5.87 -5.25 16.18
CA ASP A 654 -5.90 -6.70 15.96
C ASP A 654 -7.29 -7.31 16.31
N ASP A 655 -8.34 -6.65 15.85
CA ASP A 655 -9.73 -6.99 16.12
C ASP A 655 -10.14 -8.16 15.23
N ALA A 656 -10.24 -9.33 15.86
CA ALA A 656 -10.80 -10.52 15.24
C ALA A 656 -12.16 -10.18 14.60
N THR A 657 -12.40 -10.66 13.38
CA THR A 657 -13.63 -10.39 12.64
C THR A 657 -14.83 -10.92 13.45
N PRO A 658 -15.78 -10.05 13.86
CA PRO A 658 -16.96 -10.51 14.58
C PRO A 658 -17.85 -11.38 13.70
N TRP A 659 -18.56 -12.34 14.31
CA TRP A 659 -19.52 -13.18 13.59
C TRP A 659 -20.56 -12.36 12.82
N SER A 660 -21.07 -11.29 13.41
CA SER A 660 -22.05 -10.40 12.79
C SER A 660 -21.52 -9.76 11.50
N GLU A 661 -20.26 -9.31 11.51
CA GLU A 661 -19.63 -8.75 10.31
C GLU A 661 -19.38 -9.82 9.26
N ALA A 662 -18.89 -11.00 9.66
CA ALA A 662 -18.64 -12.10 8.75
C ALA A 662 -19.91 -12.55 8.02
N PHE A 663 -21.01 -12.77 8.74
CA PHE A 663 -22.29 -13.12 8.11
C PHE A 663 -22.87 -11.98 7.27
N ARG A 664 -22.69 -10.72 7.67
CA ARG A 664 -23.14 -9.58 6.86
C ARG A 664 -22.38 -9.47 5.53
N ARG A 665 -21.07 -9.76 5.53
CA ARG A 665 -20.21 -9.63 4.35
C ARG A 665 -20.23 -10.86 3.44
N HIS A 666 -20.33 -12.05 4.03
CA HIS A 666 -20.27 -13.33 3.31
C HIS A 666 -21.64 -14.01 3.15
N GLY A 667 -22.70 -13.52 3.78
CA GLY A 667 -24.01 -14.18 3.78
C GLY A 667 -24.61 -14.40 2.40
N SER A 668 -24.44 -13.44 1.47
CA SER A 668 -24.88 -13.62 0.08
C SER A 668 -24.11 -14.71 -0.67
N GLN A 669 -22.83 -14.89 -0.35
CA GLN A 669 -21.97 -15.92 -0.94
C GLN A 669 -22.36 -17.30 -0.42
N MET A 670 -22.58 -17.41 0.90
CA MET A 670 -23.09 -18.63 1.53
C MET A 670 -24.43 -19.04 0.94
N LEU A 671 -25.38 -18.09 0.81
CA LEU A 671 -26.67 -18.35 0.19
C LEU A 671 -26.53 -18.83 -1.26
N LEU A 672 -25.68 -18.17 -2.06
CA LEU A 672 -25.38 -18.60 -3.42
C LEU A 672 -24.83 -20.03 -3.45
N GLY A 673 -23.90 -20.37 -2.55
CA GLY A 673 -23.34 -21.71 -2.42
C GLY A 673 -24.40 -22.77 -2.07
N ILE A 674 -25.31 -22.47 -1.13
CA ILE A 674 -26.42 -23.37 -0.75
C ILE A 674 -27.38 -23.59 -1.92
N VAL A 675 -27.80 -22.52 -2.60
CA VAL A 675 -28.73 -22.61 -3.73
C VAL A 675 -28.09 -23.35 -4.90
N TRP A 676 -26.82 -23.07 -5.20
CA TRP A 676 -26.09 -23.73 -6.29
C TRP A 676 -25.86 -25.22 -5.99
N ALA A 677 -25.45 -25.56 -4.77
CA ALA A 677 -25.28 -26.95 -4.34
C ALA A 677 -26.61 -27.71 -4.34
N GLY A 678 -27.68 -27.11 -3.82
CA GLY A 678 -29.02 -27.70 -3.82
C GLY A 678 -29.57 -27.92 -5.23
N GLY A 679 -29.44 -26.92 -6.11
CA GLY A 679 -29.87 -27.04 -7.50
C GLY A 679 -29.14 -28.15 -8.26
N MET A 680 -27.82 -28.24 -8.11
CA MET A 680 -27.05 -29.30 -8.76
C MET A 680 -27.25 -30.67 -8.11
N GLY A 681 -27.42 -30.73 -6.79
CA GLY A 681 -27.74 -31.97 -6.09
C GLY A 681 -29.08 -32.58 -6.49
N LEU A 682 -30.04 -31.76 -6.96
CA LEU A 682 -31.31 -32.25 -7.51
C LEU A 682 -31.21 -32.68 -8.98
N LEU A 683 -30.26 -32.12 -9.75
CA LEU A 683 -30.12 -32.37 -11.19
C LEU A 683 -29.10 -33.47 -11.51
N ASP A 684 -27.89 -33.36 -10.95
CA ASP A 684 -26.78 -34.29 -11.20
C ASP A 684 -25.78 -34.31 -10.03
N LEU A 685 -25.83 -35.38 -9.22
CA LEU A 685 -24.93 -35.57 -8.08
C LEU A 685 -23.46 -35.73 -8.50
N ASN A 686 -23.17 -36.29 -9.68
CA ASN A 686 -21.80 -36.46 -10.14
C ASN A 686 -21.16 -35.10 -10.40
N PHE A 687 -21.90 -34.19 -11.06
CA PHE A 687 -21.42 -32.84 -11.30
C PHE A 687 -21.24 -32.03 -10.00
N LEU A 688 -22.10 -32.26 -8.99
CA LEU A 688 -21.93 -31.64 -7.67
C LEU A 688 -20.58 -31.99 -7.02
N TRP A 689 -20.08 -33.22 -7.18
CA TRP A 689 -18.74 -33.60 -6.68
C TRP A 689 -17.62 -32.79 -7.33
N TRP A 690 -17.72 -32.52 -8.64
CA TRP A 690 -16.77 -31.66 -9.36
C TRP A 690 -16.87 -30.19 -8.92
N LEU A 691 -18.08 -29.70 -8.63
CA LEU A 691 -18.31 -28.35 -8.10
C LEU A 691 -18.03 -28.23 -6.60
N SER A 692 -17.87 -29.34 -5.88
CA SER A 692 -17.79 -29.37 -4.42
C SER A 692 -16.74 -28.42 -3.82
N PRO A 693 -15.51 -28.28 -4.36
CA PRO A 693 -14.53 -27.35 -3.81
C PRO A 693 -14.99 -25.90 -3.88
N ILE A 694 -15.85 -25.55 -4.84
CA ILE A 694 -16.37 -24.20 -5.02
C ILE A 694 -17.53 -23.95 -4.07
N VAL A 695 -18.58 -24.78 -4.14
CA VAL A 695 -19.79 -24.56 -3.33
C VAL A 695 -19.51 -24.70 -1.84
N PHE A 696 -18.66 -25.65 -1.43
CA PHE A 696 -18.30 -25.84 -0.03
C PHE A 696 -17.52 -24.63 0.53
N SER A 697 -16.60 -24.07 -0.27
CA SER A 697 -15.86 -22.86 0.08
C SER A 697 -16.80 -21.66 0.29
N LEU A 698 -17.81 -21.51 -0.56
CA LEU A 698 -18.81 -20.45 -0.43
C LEU A 698 -19.69 -20.64 0.80
N ILE A 699 -20.13 -21.86 1.08
CA ILE A 699 -20.97 -22.18 2.25
C ILE A 699 -20.20 -21.93 3.56
N LEU A 700 -18.92 -22.30 3.61
CA LEU A 700 -18.09 -22.15 4.81
C LEU A 700 -17.45 -20.76 4.96
N SER A 701 -17.61 -19.86 3.99
CA SER A 701 -16.85 -18.60 3.98
C SER A 701 -17.01 -17.73 5.24
N PRO A 702 -18.19 -17.60 5.90
CA PRO A 702 -18.29 -16.83 7.14
C PRO A 702 -17.47 -17.45 8.27
N PHE A 703 -17.50 -18.78 8.39
CA PHE A 703 -16.78 -19.53 9.44
C PHE A 703 -15.27 -19.45 9.24
N VAL A 704 -14.80 -19.66 8.01
CA VAL A 704 -13.38 -19.56 7.66
C VAL A 704 -12.87 -18.14 7.92
N SER A 705 -13.63 -17.11 7.56
CA SER A 705 -13.26 -15.70 7.82
C SER A 705 -13.09 -15.43 9.31
N VAL A 706 -14.04 -15.85 10.16
CA VAL A 706 -13.95 -15.62 11.61
C VAL A 706 -12.80 -16.42 12.22
N MET A 707 -12.70 -17.72 11.94
CA MET A 707 -11.68 -18.57 12.54
C MET A 707 -10.27 -18.14 12.14
N SER A 708 -10.06 -17.79 10.86
CA SER A 708 -8.75 -17.37 10.38
C SER A 708 -8.33 -15.98 10.90
N SER A 709 -9.28 -15.10 11.23
CA SER A 709 -8.99 -13.78 11.79
C SER A 709 -8.46 -13.79 13.25
N ARG A 710 -8.47 -14.94 13.94
CA ARG A 710 -8.10 -15.01 15.37
C ARG A 710 -6.59 -15.17 15.58
N ALA A 711 -5.98 -14.24 16.31
CA ALA A 711 -4.60 -14.33 16.78
C ALA A 711 -4.34 -15.57 17.66
N THR A 712 -5.30 -15.99 18.49
CA THR A 712 -5.14 -17.17 19.35
C THR A 712 -4.90 -18.47 18.59
N ILE A 713 -5.55 -18.65 17.43
CA ILE A 713 -5.34 -19.83 16.57
C ILE A 713 -4.00 -19.70 15.84
N GLY A 714 -3.65 -18.50 15.39
CA GLY A 714 -2.36 -18.23 14.78
C GLY A 714 -1.20 -18.52 15.73
N GLN A 715 -1.25 -18.04 16.98
CA GLN A 715 -0.24 -18.34 17.99
C GLN A 715 -0.13 -19.84 18.32
N LYS A 716 -1.26 -20.57 18.36
CA LYS A 716 -1.23 -22.05 18.49
C LYS A 716 -0.50 -22.71 17.32
N SER A 717 -0.71 -22.23 16.09
CA SER A 717 0.02 -22.74 14.92
C SER A 717 1.53 -22.43 15.00
N LYS A 718 1.90 -21.23 15.49
CA LYS A 718 3.30 -20.86 15.80
C LYS A 718 3.96 -21.81 16.78
N ASN A 719 3.27 -22.08 17.89
CA ASN A 719 3.76 -22.98 18.94
C ASN A 719 3.92 -24.42 18.43
N ALA A 720 3.07 -24.86 17.50
CA ALA A 720 3.20 -26.13 16.79
C ALA A 720 4.33 -26.13 15.72
N LYS A 721 4.95 -24.97 15.46
CA LYS A 721 5.89 -24.69 14.35
C LYS A 721 5.28 -24.98 12.98
N LEU A 722 3.99 -24.69 12.82
CA LEU A 722 3.29 -24.67 11.54
C LEU A 722 3.26 -23.24 11.00
N PHE A 723 3.36 -23.12 9.67
CA PHE A 723 3.48 -21.85 8.96
C PHE A 723 4.64 -20.98 9.46
N LEU A 724 5.69 -21.61 9.99
CA LEU A 724 6.85 -20.91 10.56
C LEU A 724 7.70 -20.35 9.43
N ILE A 725 8.03 -19.07 9.52
CA ILE A 725 8.96 -18.40 8.60
C ILE A 725 10.32 -18.15 9.28
N PRO A 726 11.41 -17.97 8.52
CA PRO A 726 12.72 -17.70 9.09
C PRO A 726 12.75 -16.49 10.01
N GLU A 727 12.01 -15.45 9.66
CA GLU A 727 11.88 -14.21 10.41
C GLU A 727 11.13 -14.39 11.77
N GLU A 728 10.47 -15.53 11.99
CA GLU A 728 9.91 -15.92 13.30
C GLU A 728 10.81 -16.89 14.07
N TYR A 729 11.68 -17.63 13.37
CA TYR A 729 12.59 -18.60 13.98
C TYR A 729 13.84 -17.92 14.56
N ASP A 730 14.41 -17.01 13.78
CA ASP A 730 15.55 -16.16 14.16
C ASP A 730 15.20 -14.72 13.78
N PRO A 731 14.44 -14.02 14.65
CA PRO A 731 13.90 -12.72 14.31
C PRO A 731 15.02 -11.69 14.08
N PRO A 732 15.02 -11.00 12.92
CA PRO A 732 15.94 -9.91 12.65
C PRO A 732 15.88 -8.84 13.75
N LYS A 733 17.03 -8.28 14.10
CA LYS A 733 17.14 -7.27 15.14
C LYS A 733 16.19 -6.09 14.90
N GLU A 734 16.00 -5.66 13.65
CA GLU A 734 15.09 -4.57 13.30
C GLU A 734 13.64 -4.85 13.68
N LEU A 735 13.18 -6.10 13.57
CA LEU A 735 11.81 -6.48 13.96
C LEU A 735 11.68 -6.53 15.48
N ILE A 736 12.67 -7.09 16.18
CA ILE A 736 12.72 -7.10 17.66
C ILE A 736 12.75 -5.66 18.20
N ASP A 737 13.61 -4.81 17.66
CA ASP A 737 13.73 -3.40 18.00
C ASP A 737 12.37 -2.69 17.76
N THR A 738 11.69 -2.99 16.64
CA THR A 738 10.35 -2.44 16.33
C THR A 738 9.32 -2.82 17.39
N ASP A 739 9.24 -4.09 17.80
CA ASP A 739 8.29 -4.55 18.82
C ASP A 739 8.56 -3.89 20.18
N ASN A 740 9.83 -3.81 20.58
CA ASN A 740 10.25 -3.16 21.82
C ASN A 740 9.89 -1.67 21.83
N TYR A 741 10.18 -0.96 20.73
CA TYR A 741 9.83 0.46 20.60
C TYR A 741 8.33 0.69 20.47
N LEU A 742 7.58 -0.24 19.88
CA LEU A 742 6.13 -0.17 19.83
C LEU A 742 5.54 -0.20 21.24
N GLN A 743 6.02 -1.12 22.10
CA GLN A 743 5.59 -1.17 23.49
C GLN A 743 5.90 0.15 24.21
N LEU A 744 7.15 0.64 24.09
CA LEU A 744 7.57 1.90 24.68
C LEU A 744 6.75 3.10 24.19
N ASN A 745 6.46 3.16 22.89
CA ASN A 745 5.68 4.25 22.31
C ASN A 745 4.22 4.19 22.77
N ARG A 746 3.64 2.99 22.93
CA ARG A 746 2.29 2.79 23.49
C ARG A 746 2.19 3.23 24.94
N GLU A 747 3.22 2.95 25.75
CA GLU A 747 3.34 3.44 27.12
C GLU A 747 3.34 4.97 27.17
N ARG A 748 3.96 5.61 26.17
CA ARG A 748 4.02 7.07 26.03
C ARG A 748 2.89 7.69 25.19
N ALA A 749 1.89 6.92 24.76
CA ALA A 749 0.92 7.37 23.75
C ALA A 749 0.15 8.63 24.17
N LEU A 750 -0.09 9.53 23.20
CA LEU A 750 -0.89 10.75 23.39
C LEU A 750 -2.28 10.57 22.76
N LYS A 751 -3.27 10.28 23.60
CA LYS A 751 -4.69 10.24 23.19
C LYS A 751 -5.31 11.64 23.31
N ASN A 752 -6.31 11.95 22.48
CA ASN A 752 -7.01 13.26 22.48
C ASN A 752 -6.06 14.46 22.27
N GLY A 753 -5.08 14.31 21.38
CA GLY A 753 -4.05 15.32 21.11
C GLY A 753 -4.59 16.71 20.76
N PHE A 754 -5.75 16.79 20.09
CA PHE A 754 -6.39 18.07 19.77
C PHE A 754 -6.73 18.85 21.05
N MET A 755 -7.41 18.20 21.99
CA MET A 755 -7.80 18.84 23.25
C MET A 755 -6.58 19.20 24.09
N HIS A 756 -5.56 18.34 24.13
CA HIS A 756 -4.31 18.68 24.81
C HIS A 756 -3.57 19.86 24.18
N ALA A 757 -3.56 20.01 22.85
CA ALA A 757 -2.98 21.17 22.19
C ALA A 757 -3.72 22.49 22.50
N LEU A 758 -5.00 22.44 22.87
CA LEU A 758 -5.77 23.62 23.25
C LEU A 758 -5.60 24.02 24.72
N PHE A 759 -5.34 23.06 25.63
CA PHE A 759 -5.33 23.31 27.07
C PHE A 759 -3.96 23.13 27.73
N ASN A 760 -3.21 22.09 27.37
CA ASN A 760 -1.93 21.79 28.01
C ASN A 760 -0.82 22.74 27.52
N PRO A 761 -0.07 23.41 28.42
CA PRO A 761 0.92 24.40 28.02
C PRO A 761 2.03 23.87 27.11
N ALA A 762 2.49 22.63 27.31
CA ALA A 762 3.56 22.01 26.54
C ALA A 762 3.10 21.63 25.12
N PHE A 763 1.99 20.90 25.01
CA PHE A 763 1.44 20.52 23.71
C PHE A 763 0.95 21.73 22.91
N ASN A 764 0.41 22.75 23.58
CA ASN A 764 0.08 24.01 22.93
C ASN A 764 1.32 24.68 22.32
N ALA A 765 2.42 24.75 23.06
CA ALA A 765 3.66 25.35 22.58
C ALA A 765 4.24 24.57 21.39
N LEU A 766 4.28 23.23 21.49
CA LEU A 766 4.71 22.36 20.39
C LEU A 766 3.86 22.55 19.13
N ALA A 767 2.54 22.47 19.28
CA ALA A 767 1.60 22.62 18.17
C ALA A 767 1.70 24.01 17.52
N THR A 768 1.90 25.05 18.33
CA THR A 768 2.11 26.43 17.86
C THR A 768 3.43 26.55 17.09
N ALA A 769 4.53 25.98 17.60
CA ALA A 769 5.83 26.02 16.95
C ALA A 769 5.89 25.21 15.63
N MET A 770 5.05 24.18 15.51
CA MET A 770 4.91 23.34 14.30
C MET A 770 3.87 23.88 13.31
N ALA A 771 2.99 24.78 13.75
CA ALA A 771 2.01 25.42 12.91
C ALA A 771 2.67 26.41 11.94
N THR A 772 1.99 26.68 10.83
CA THR A 772 2.48 27.61 9.79
C THR A 772 1.47 28.73 9.60
N SER A 773 1.91 29.97 9.71
CA SER A 773 1.04 31.12 9.45
C SER A 773 1.18 31.59 7.99
N ARG A 774 0.27 32.45 7.51
CA ARG A 774 0.34 33.04 6.15
C ARG A 774 1.33 34.21 6.06
N HIS A 775 2.17 34.20 5.02
CA HIS A 775 3.33 35.08 4.76
C HIS A 775 3.22 36.60 4.99
N LYS A 776 2.04 37.17 5.28
CA LYS A 776 1.85 38.62 5.46
C LYS A 776 0.93 38.92 6.64
N GLN A 777 1.23 39.98 7.36
CA GLN A 777 0.31 40.59 8.33
C GLN A 777 -0.77 41.38 7.58
N SER A 778 -2.03 41.19 7.94
CA SER A 778 -3.17 41.84 7.29
C SER A 778 -4.37 41.86 8.21
N THR A 779 -5.03 43.02 8.30
CA THR A 779 -6.26 43.19 9.08
C THR A 779 -7.37 42.23 8.65
N LEU A 780 -7.51 41.98 7.34
CA LEU A 780 -8.47 41.00 6.80
C LEU A 780 -8.17 39.58 7.27
N LEU A 781 -6.89 39.21 7.36
CA LEU A 781 -6.50 37.90 7.88
C LEU A 781 -6.81 37.80 9.36
N ASP A 782 -6.53 38.84 10.13
CA ASP A 782 -6.82 38.84 11.57
C ASP A 782 -8.33 38.79 11.86
N HIS A 783 -9.17 39.52 11.10
CA HIS A 783 -10.63 39.37 11.19
C HIS A 783 -11.10 37.97 10.79
N ALA A 784 -10.44 37.33 9.82
CA ALA A 784 -10.76 35.94 9.46
C ALA A 784 -10.34 34.96 10.56
N ARG A 785 -9.26 35.23 11.30
CA ARG A 785 -8.85 34.45 12.47
C ARG A 785 -9.85 34.60 13.60
N ASP A 786 -10.23 35.82 13.93
CA ASP A 786 -11.21 36.10 15.00
C ASP A 786 -12.53 35.40 14.73
N ARG A 787 -13.08 35.52 13.50
CA ARG A 787 -14.30 34.81 13.11
C ARG A 787 -14.18 33.30 13.27
N ARG A 788 -13.02 32.70 12.97
CA ARG A 788 -12.80 31.25 13.16
C ARG A 788 -12.75 30.88 14.62
N VAL A 789 -12.08 31.67 15.45
CA VAL A 789 -12.01 31.46 16.90
C VAL A 789 -13.41 31.56 17.50
N ASP A 790 -14.17 32.60 17.16
CA ASP A 790 -15.54 32.82 17.62
C ASP A 790 -16.48 31.69 17.20
N GLN A 791 -16.43 31.30 15.92
CA GLN A 791 -17.23 30.18 15.39
C GLN A 791 -16.86 28.84 16.03
N ALA A 792 -15.58 28.63 16.34
CA ALA A 792 -15.17 27.39 16.99
C ALA A 792 -15.65 27.34 18.45
N LEU A 793 -15.54 28.45 19.17
CA LEU A 793 -15.88 28.55 20.59
C LEU A 793 -17.37 28.83 20.85
N SER A 794 -18.20 29.06 19.82
CA SER A 794 -19.64 29.26 19.98
C SER A 794 -20.42 27.97 20.26
N ASP A 795 -19.82 26.82 20.01
CA ASP A 795 -20.40 25.50 20.18
C ASP A 795 -19.54 24.62 21.10
N ALA A 796 -20.11 23.48 21.52
CA ALA A 796 -19.41 22.44 22.27
C ALA A 796 -18.29 21.79 21.42
N PRO A 797 -17.17 21.34 22.05
CA PRO A 797 -16.04 20.74 21.33
C PRO A 797 -16.41 19.52 20.47
N GLU A 798 -17.46 18.78 20.84
CA GLU A 798 -17.93 17.59 20.14
C GLU A 798 -18.62 17.91 18.80
N LYS A 799 -19.16 19.13 18.65
CA LYS A 799 -19.85 19.57 17.43
C LYS A 799 -18.90 19.98 16.31
N LEU A 800 -17.63 20.23 16.63
CA LEU A 800 -16.62 20.60 15.64
C LEU A 800 -16.32 19.42 14.73
N ASN A 801 -16.51 19.65 13.43
CA ASN A 801 -16.12 18.66 12.44
C ASN A 801 -14.58 18.58 12.32
N ARG A 802 -14.10 17.50 11.66
CA ARG A 802 -12.66 17.23 11.50
C ARG A 802 -11.90 18.39 10.84
N GLU A 803 -12.51 19.04 9.84
CA GLU A 803 -11.86 20.14 9.12
C GLU A 803 -11.70 21.37 10.02
N GLN A 804 -12.71 21.73 10.80
CA GLN A 804 -12.66 22.84 11.75
C GLN A 804 -11.56 22.59 12.79
N ARG A 805 -11.49 21.39 13.38
CA ARG A 805 -10.42 21.02 14.33
C ARG A 805 -9.02 21.17 13.71
N LEU A 806 -8.81 20.69 12.48
CA LEU A 806 -7.55 20.86 11.76
C LEU A 806 -7.21 22.33 11.50
N GLN A 807 -8.20 23.15 11.14
CA GLN A 807 -7.97 24.57 10.87
C GLN A 807 -7.47 25.31 12.11
N LEU A 808 -7.96 24.97 13.31
CA LEU A 808 -7.52 25.56 14.57
C LEU A 808 -6.05 25.28 14.87
N ILE A 809 -5.61 24.03 14.75
CA ILE A 809 -4.21 23.64 15.00
C ILE A 809 -3.26 24.00 13.84
N SER A 810 -3.77 24.55 12.73
CA SER A 810 -2.95 24.89 11.58
C SER A 810 -2.38 26.31 11.64
N ASP A 811 -3.04 27.27 12.27
CA ASP A 811 -2.52 28.65 12.37
C ASP A 811 -2.05 28.92 13.80
N PRO A 812 -0.76 29.25 14.03
CA PRO A 812 -0.25 29.47 15.39
C PRO A 812 -0.99 30.59 16.12
N VAL A 813 -1.45 31.60 15.38
CA VAL A 813 -2.19 32.74 15.98
C VAL A 813 -3.58 32.31 16.41
N VAL A 814 -4.28 31.52 15.59
CA VAL A 814 -5.61 30.99 15.95
C VAL A 814 -5.49 30.08 17.17
N LEU A 815 -4.50 29.19 17.18
CA LEU A 815 -4.28 28.27 18.28
C LEU A 815 -3.95 29.00 19.60
N ALA A 816 -3.10 30.03 19.55
CA ALA A 816 -2.79 30.87 20.70
C ALA A 816 -4.04 31.59 21.22
N ARG A 817 -4.85 32.20 20.34
CA ARG A 817 -6.09 32.90 20.74
C ARG A 817 -7.12 31.97 21.37
N VAL A 818 -7.30 30.77 20.83
CA VAL A 818 -8.17 29.76 21.43
C VAL A 818 -7.66 29.38 22.82
N HIS A 819 -6.35 29.13 22.95
CA HIS A 819 -5.72 28.81 24.23
C HIS A 819 -5.96 29.91 25.27
N SER A 820 -5.69 31.17 24.93
CA SER A 820 -5.91 32.31 25.83
C SER A 820 -7.37 32.41 26.28
N ARG A 821 -8.31 32.37 25.35
CA ARG A 821 -9.74 32.51 25.67
C ARG A 821 -10.29 31.38 26.54
N LEU A 822 -9.82 30.15 26.33
CA LEU A 822 -10.22 29.01 27.16
C LEU A 822 -9.70 29.14 28.60
N TRP A 823 -8.52 29.74 28.80
CA TRP A 823 -7.94 29.96 30.13
C TRP A 823 -8.46 31.23 30.82
N GLU A 824 -8.69 32.31 30.08
CA GLU A 824 -9.14 33.61 30.65
C GLU A 824 -10.66 33.67 30.87
N SER A 825 -11.43 32.93 30.08
CA SER A 825 -12.90 32.96 30.11
C SER A 825 -13.50 31.58 30.34
N ALA A 826 -12.93 30.82 31.29
CA ALA A 826 -13.35 29.46 31.63
C ALA A 826 -14.86 29.33 31.90
N ASP A 827 -15.46 30.32 32.59
CA ASP A 827 -16.90 30.32 32.88
C ASP A 827 -17.76 30.44 31.61
N LYS A 828 -17.32 31.27 30.65
CA LYS A 828 -17.99 31.44 29.36
C LYS A 828 -17.91 30.16 28.51
N TYR A 829 -16.76 29.49 28.56
CA TYR A 829 -16.48 28.29 27.77
C TYR A 829 -16.54 27.00 28.60
N HIS A 830 -17.41 26.94 29.61
CA HIS A 830 -17.49 25.83 30.57
C HIS A 830 -17.62 24.45 29.91
N GLN A 831 -18.35 24.32 28.80
CA GLN A 831 -18.47 23.04 28.06
C GLN A 831 -17.11 22.51 27.59
N TRP A 832 -16.22 23.39 27.14
CA TRP A 832 -14.87 23.02 26.71
C TRP A 832 -14.01 22.56 27.89
N VAL A 833 -14.12 23.28 29.01
CA VAL A 833 -13.41 22.98 30.25
C VAL A 833 -13.87 21.64 30.83
N GLU A 834 -15.17 21.43 30.95
CA GLU A 834 -15.76 20.17 31.44
C GLU A 834 -15.37 18.98 30.55
N SER A 835 -15.39 19.15 29.22
CA SER A 835 -14.96 18.10 28.31
C SER A 835 -13.46 17.79 28.46
N TYR A 836 -12.61 18.79 28.71
CA TYR A 836 -11.18 18.55 28.97
C TYR A 836 -10.92 17.89 30.34
N GLN A 837 -11.65 18.28 31.39
CA GLN A 837 -11.50 17.70 32.74
C GLN A 837 -11.82 16.19 32.78
N LYS A 838 -12.67 15.70 31.86
CA LYS A 838 -12.96 14.27 31.70
C LYS A 838 -11.79 13.50 31.07
N LEU A 839 -10.83 14.19 30.46
CA LEU A 839 -9.69 13.58 29.80
C LEU A 839 -8.55 13.39 30.79
N LYS A 840 -8.00 12.17 30.85
CA LYS A 840 -6.80 11.87 31.61
C LYS A 840 -5.59 11.94 30.70
N LEU A 841 -4.68 12.88 30.96
CA LEU A 841 -3.38 12.89 30.31
C LEU A 841 -2.57 11.69 30.77
N ASN A 842 -1.97 10.98 29.82
CA ASN A 842 -0.99 9.95 30.12
C ASN A 842 0.27 10.61 30.74
N PRO A 843 0.66 10.26 31.98
CA PRO A 843 1.81 10.88 32.63
C PRO A 843 3.12 10.67 31.87
N GLU A 844 3.22 9.60 31.07
CA GLU A 844 4.40 9.27 30.27
C GLU A 844 4.39 9.90 28.87
N ALA A 845 3.32 10.64 28.51
CA ALA A 845 3.26 11.36 27.24
C ALA A 845 4.15 12.61 27.20
N LEU A 846 4.68 13.03 28.36
CA LEU A 846 5.73 14.02 28.46
C LEU A 846 6.99 13.36 29.06
N PRO A 847 8.19 13.84 28.70
CA PRO A 847 9.42 13.36 29.34
C PRO A 847 9.32 13.45 30.87
N GLN A 848 9.60 12.34 31.56
CA GLN A 848 9.75 12.35 33.01
C GLN A 848 11.03 13.14 33.37
N ARG A 849 10.97 13.85 34.51
CA ARG A 849 12.04 14.72 35.01
C ARG A 849 13.26 13.95 35.50
#